data_AF-A0A938MWC0-F1
#
_entry.id   AF-A0A938MWC0-F1
#
_cell.length_a   1.000
_cell.length_b   1.000
_cell.length_c   1.000
_cell.angle_alpha   90.00
_cell.angle_beta   90.00
_cell.angle_gamma   90.00
#
_symmetry.space_group_name_H-M   'P 1'
#
loop_
_entity.id
_entity.type
_entity.pdbx_description
1 polymer ?
#
loop_
_entity_poly.entity_id
_entity_poly.type
_entity_poly.pdbx_seq_one_letter_code
_entity_poly.pdbx_strand_id
1 'polypeptide(L)'
;MSESREQFDPYHQWLGIPPEEQPPHHYRLLGIKVLEDNVDVIEHAADRQMTHVRTFQTGPRAALSQKLLNELAAAKRCLLTPERKAAYDEQLRAAIAAASEDGEALGFVVAGGRPHVGAGGGRPRRRRRRRPSLGVVIVCLVGVGVVAAGVWYVAGHLPASSSTRLVLAWPREDREGARLEIDGRAVDLATEPVASGAAELEFELGPGDHTLRITKDGFQPLTKSFSLTAGSRQLVSALLTSRPLASLILDWPESERAGAILEIDGQPRDVKKDAASVNTTEVRFQVDPGEHTVRVVRDGVELYNKSFAIGEGKSLRLIARPSAKPTVGQLVLIWPVSERKGAVLEIDGQRRNATDAASTDGPDRLAFPMEPGEHSYRVIYDGAVTYERAFTLAAGERREYTLAAPGSTRRARLVLVWPEDQRRGATLTIDGLRQDVSRKLGTSPSQQLEFDLDPGQHTLHAVREGYEDFQHTLDDLQGEVTVPVTWKALPRARPSAEQLEQARASFQQAYLEYDEYKRWQAETDADTKRREFKTLADRLQVEAQRFAQDSAEQLAAFEESLELALNTSHFVTAQAIIDAMRQTGTYRDQELADAGDVVWNAALRSTAIDPLVSYLILMKNAGRVPSDAEQTALRDRFVQAADDRASPWSLTGLVEALQAAGLMTEDVANEARVAVLLKASRDKVTSAEAGFSLTERLLDFVPAVLRRDDDECVVTATEMVEAANNCRRKAISVDKQAARYYQARAAGLNDELKEMRELINLRARVSEAEQAAQAGTIADSQRRVLGIWLLGKGRVEDALEHLRQCDDPALKVLAAPLTASAQDLAARADAVIEESLKKKYSTVQQSALGVLADHLRQQALGMDDGTLPGPERTQLQARVTAFASANDPHAQTLARTFPKGRWRYLLELAPAMTFRDAAAATGRDKWSVLDDGTLICAGQGLAKLELPVTVTGGFAIRCLCTPGSRQNASVNLPVGADSVLFQLGAVGGQYNGLAMVDGRRIDDPQNPGFIPKSEFSVQPNTPVLVELHVDLLARAEQSDEQLKLSQGQDWASVTVLLNRRPVRGISGITSRFAVDNIHQLSQNVVGLSTNGGATFSEIQLMRK
;
A
#
# COMPACT_ATOMS: atom_id res chain seq x y z
N MET A 1 2.95 51.42 -12.35
CA MET A 1 3.34 50.28 -13.22
C MET A 1 2.71 49.03 -12.64
N SER A 2 2.23 48.11 -13.47
CA SER A 2 1.56 46.88 -13.03
C SER A 2 2.47 45.68 -13.34
N GLU A 3 2.90 44.97 -12.31
CA GLU A 3 3.49 43.64 -12.45
C GLU A 3 2.49 42.61 -11.93
N SER A 4 1.86 41.90 -12.86
CA SER A 4 0.84 40.91 -12.56
C SER A 4 1.47 39.64 -11.97
N ARG A 5 1.28 39.42 -10.66
CA ARG A 5 1.48 38.11 -10.06
C ARG A 5 0.45 37.14 -10.65
N GLU A 6 0.90 36.16 -11.41
CA GLU A 6 0.03 35.14 -12.01
C GLU A 6 -0.74 34.40 -10.90
N GLN A 7 -2.07 34.53 -10.93
CA GLN A 7 -2.96 33.90 -9.98
C GLN A 7 -3.18 32.44 -10.41
N PHE A 8 -3.02 31.49 -9.49
CA PHE A 8 -3.15 30.07 -9.80
C PHE A 8 -4.59 29.74 -10.21
N ASP A 9 -4.73 29.26 -11.45
CA ASP A 9 -5.99 28.79 -12.04
C ASP A 9 -6.12 27.26 -11.89
N PRO A 10 -7.09 26.76 -11.09
CA PRO A 10 -7.32 25.32 -10.93
C PRO A 10 -8.00 24.67 -12.15
N TYR A 11 -8.79 25.40 -12.94
CA TYR A 11 -9.46 24.84 -14.12
C TYR A 11 -8.45 24.58 -15.23
N HIS A 12 -7.55 25.55 -15.49
CA HIS A 12 -6.49 25.36 -16.47
C HIS A 12 -5.41 24.38 -15.99
N GLN A 13 -4.89 24.52 -14.76
CA GLN A 13 -3.74 23.74 -14.31
C GLN A 13 -4.06 22.34 -13.76
N TRP A 14 -5.34 22.01 -13.50
CA TRP A 14 -5.75 20.64 -13.12
C TRP A 14 -6.73 19.98 -14.09
N LEU A 15 -7.68 20.71 -14.69
CA LEU A 15 -8.63 20.12 -15.65
C LEU A 15 -8.25 20.34 -17.12
N GLY A 16 -7.24 21.16 -17.41
CA GLY A 16 -6.83 21.50 -18.77
C GLY A 16 -7.80 22.41 -19.51
N ILE A 17 -8.62 23.18 -18.78
CA ILE A 17 -9.63 24.10 -19.33
C ILE A 17 -9.01 25.51 -19.39
N PRO A 18 -8.58 26.02 -20.56
CA PRO A 18 -7.95 27.33 -20.68
C PRO A 18 -8.90 28.46 -20.26
N PRO A 19 -8.39 29.65 -19.86
CA PRO A 19 -9.22 30.79 -19.45
C PRO A 19 -10.26 31.23 -20.49
N GLU A 20 -9.98 31.01 -21.78
CA GLU A 20 -10.87 31.25 -22.92
C GLU A 20 -12.17 30.43 -22.87
N GLU A 21 -12.20 29.32 -22.12
CA GLU A 21 -13.34 28.42 -21.98
C GLU A 21 -13.99 28.49 -20.57
N GLN A 22 -13.65 29.51 -19.77
CA GLN A 22 -14.15 29.67 -18.42
C GLN A 22 -15.24 30.76 -18.34
N PRO A 23 -16.35 30.54 -17.59
CA PRO A 23 -16.65 29.37 -16.76
C PRO A 23 -17.12 28.15 -17.57
N PRO A 24 -16.63 26.93 -17.26
CA PRO A 24 -16.96 25.74 -18.05
C PRO A 24 -18.37 25.22 -17.77
N HIS A 25 -19.07 24.81 -18.84
CA HIS A 25 -20.32 24.04 -18.74
C HIS A 25 -20.07 22.60 -18.24
N HIS A 26 -21.09 21.91 -17.72
CA HIS A 26 -20.94 20.61 -17.05
C HIS A 26 -20.19 19.57 -17.88
N TYR A 27 -20.53 19.39 -19.17
CA TYR A 27 -19.82 18.47 -20.07
C TYR A 27 -18.31 18.78 -20.21
N ARG A 28 -17.91 20.07 -20.19
CA ARG A 28 -16.51 20.47 -20.27
C ARG A 28 -15.78 20.24 -18.95
N LEU A 29 -16.44 20.53 -17.82
CA LEU A 29 -15.93 20.22 -16.49
C LEU A 29 -15.67 18.71 -16.28
N LEU A 30 -16.54 17.85 -16.83
CA LEU A 30 -16.33 16.38 -16.83
C LEU A 30 -15.29 15.90 -17.87
N GLY A 31 -14.95 16.73 -18.86
CA GLY A 31 -14.06 16.35 -19.96
C GLY A 31 -14.68 15.31 -20.90
N ILE A 32 -15.92 15.53 -21.33
CA ILE A 32 -16.67 14.69 -22.27
C ILE A 32 -17.29 15.52 -23.40
N LYS A 33 -17.85 14.83 -24.40
CA LYS A 33 -18.58 15.44 -25.50
C LYS A 33 -19.79 16.24 -24.97
N VAL A 34 -20.02 17.41 -25.55
CA VAL A 34 -21.24 18.20 -25.37
C VAL A 34 -22.45 17.38 -25.81
N LEU A 35 -23.50 17.32 -24.98
CA LEU A 35 -24.69 16.50 -25.21
C LEU A 35 -24.35 15.00 -25.40
N GLU A 36 -23.44 14.48 -24.57
CA GLU A 36 -23.29 13.03 -24.41
C GLU A 36 -24.58 12.45 -23.82
N ASP A 37 -25.04 11.31 -24.34
CA ASP A 37 -26.30 10.65 -23.92
C ASP A 37 -26.03 9.30 -23.22
N ASN A 38 -24.83 8.74 -23.32
CA ASN A 38 -24.49 7.52 -22.61
C ASN A 38 -24.18 7.80 -21.12
N VAL A 39 -25.08 7.30 -20.25
CA VAL A 39 -25.02 7.42 -18.78
C VAL A 39 -23.68 6.89 -18.22
N ASP A 40 -23.19 5.75 -18.71
CA ASP A 40 -21.93 5.13 -18.26
C ASP A 40 -20.72 6.05 -18.55
N VAL A 41 -20.75 6.74 -19.70
CA VAL A 41 -19.68 7.67 -20.11
C VAL A 41 -19.68 8.92 -19.24
N ILE A 42 -20.87 9.43 -18.88
CA ILE A 42 -21.03 10.57 -17.97
C ILE A 42 -20.53 10.20 -16.56
N GLU A 43 -20.92 9.02 -16.05
CA GLU A 43 -20.51 8.54 -14.72
C GLU A 43 -18.99 8.32 -14.64
N HIS A 44 -18.43 7.49 -15.52
CA HIS A 44 -16.99 7.19 -15.51
C HIS A 44 -16.12 8.44 -15.73
N ALA A 45 -16.58 9.42 -16.52
CA ALA A 45 -15.86 10.67 -16.68
C ALA A 45 -15.89 11.55 -15.41
N ALA A 46 -17.03 11.61 -14.72
CA ALA A 46 -17.12 12.32 -13.45
C ALA A 46 -16.24 11.70 -12.37
N ASP A 47 -16.26 10.38 -12.22
CA ASP A 47 -15.45 9.69 -11.21
C ASP A 47 -13.96 9.78 -11.51
N ARG A 48 -13.56 9.78 -12.79
CA ARG A 48 -12.20 10.09 -13.24
C ARG A 48 -11.75 11.49 -12.82
N GLN A 49 -12.54 12.53 -13.13
CA GLN A 49 -12.19 13.91 -12.77
C GLN A 49 -12.18 14.12 -11.25
N MET A 50 -13.16 13.58 -10.53
CA MET A 50 -13.21 13.66 -9.07
C MET A 50 -12.02 12.92 -8.44
N THR A 51 -11.62 11.76 -8.97
CA THR A 51 -10.43 11.04 -8.51
C THR A 51 -9.15 11.84 -8.78
N HIS A 52 -9.03 12.50 -9.94
CA HIS A 52 -7.88 13.35 -10.23
C HIS A 52 -7.79 14.54 -9.25
N VAL A 53 -8.88 15.29 -9.06
CA VAL A 53 -8.88 16.48 -8.18
C VAL A 53 -8.69 16.11 -6.71
N ARG A 54 -9.13 14.92 -6.27
CA ARG A 54 -8.83 14.39 -4.92
C ARG A 54 -7.33 14.29 -4.64
N THR A 55 -6.48 14.04 -5.64
CA THR A 55 -5.01 13.97 -5.45
C THR A 55 -4.39 15.28 -4.93
N PHE A 56 -5.10 16.41 -5.05
CA PHE A 56 -4.63 17.72 -4.58
C PHE A 56 -5.17 18.13 -3.20
N GLN A 57 -6.08 17.35 -2.59
CA GLN A 57 -6.72 17.68 -1.31
C GLN A 57 -5.74 17.74 -0.12
N THR A 58 -4.59 17.09 -0.19
CA THR A 58 -3.55 17.09 0.85
C THR A 58 -2.48 18.18 0.66
N GLY A 59 -2.57 18.98 -0.40
CA GLY A 59 -1.58 20.01 -0.75
C GLY A 59 -1.95 21.43 -0.33
N PRO A 60 -1.06 22.42 -0.57
CA PRO A 60 -1.27 23.84 -0.20
C PRO A 60 -2.46 24.55 -0.88
N ARG A 61 -3.21 23.84 -1.74
CA ARG A 61 -4.35 24.33 -2.52
C ARG A 61 -5.64 23.54 -2.23
N ALA A 62 -5.68 22.80 -1.12
CA ALA A 62 -6.79 21.94 -0.69
C ALA A 62 -8.19 22.58 -0.83
N ALA A 63 -8.34 23.84 -0.45
CA ALA A 63 -9.60 24.58 -0.56
C ALA A 63 -10.09 24.74 -2.02
N LEU A 64 -9.18 24.94 -2.97
CA LEU A 64 -9.52 25.00 -4.40
C LEU A 64 -9.93 23.62 -4.94
N SER A 65 -9.22 22.55 -4.55
CA SER A 65 -9.64 21.19 -4.92
C SER A 65 -10.99 20.82 -4.33
N GLN A 66 -11.32 21.26 -3.11
CA GLN A 66 -12.62 20.99 -2.51
C GLN A 66 -13.75 21.77 -3.20
N LYS A 67 -13.52 23.04 -3.58
CA LYS A 67 -14.46 23.81 -4.41
C LYS A 67 -14.73 23.07 -5.73
N LEU A 68 -13.67 22.67 -6.42
CA LEU A 68 -13.76 22.02 -7.73
C LEU A 68 -14.42 20.63 -7.66
N LEU A 69 -14.22 19.88 -6.57
CA LEU A 69 -14.93 18.63 -6.30
C LEU A 69 -16.44 18.83 -6.08
N ASN A 70 -16.84 19.92 -5.42
CA ASN A 70 -18.25 20.25 -5.23
C ASN A 70 -18.94 20.58 -6.58
N GLU A 71 -18.22 21.28 -7.48
CA GLU A 71 -18.68 21.59 -8.84
C GLU A 71 -18.78 20.33 -9.71
N LEU A 72 -17.77 19.45 -9.67
CA LEU A 72 -17.81 18.14 -10.34
C LEU A 72 -18.97 17.26 -9.83
N ALA A 73 -19.23 17.26 -8.52
CA ALA A 73 -20.36 16.54 -7.92
C ALA A 73 -21.72 17.17 -8.25
N ALA A 74 -21.78 18.48 -8.56
CA ALA A 74 -22.98 19.11 -9.12
C ALA A 74 -23.19 18.69 -10.58
N ALA A 75 -22.13 18.71 -11.40
CA ALA A 75 -22.18 18.25 -12.79
C ALA A 75 -22.61 16.78 -12.91
N LYS A 76 -22.02 15.87 -12.12
CA LYS A 76 -22.41 14.44 -12.08
C LYS A 76 -23.90 14.26 -11.77
N ARG A 77 -24.41 14.93 -10.72
CA ARG A 77 -25.83 14.85 -10.33
C ARG A 77 -26.78 15.52 -11.33
N CYS A 78 -26.32 16.54 -12.06
CA CYS A 78 -27.12 17.18 -13.10
C CYS A 78 -27.27 16.29 -14.34
N LEU A 79 -26.17 15.69 -14.80
CA LEU A 79 -26.15 14.96 -16.08
C LEU A 79 -26.61 13.49 -15.96
N LEU A 80 -26.55 12.87 -14.77
CA LEU A 80 -27.08 11.52 -14.52
C LEU A 80 -28.56 11.50 -14.11
N THR A 81 -29.21 12.65 -13.88
CA THR A 81 -30.66 12.72 -13.62
C THR A 81 -31.38 13.09 -14.93
N PRO A 82 -32.19 12.22 -15.55
CA PRO A 82 -32.73 12.44 -16.90
C PRO A 82 -33.46 13.77 -17.11
N GLU A 83 -34.29 14.16 -16.14
CA GLU A 83 -35.11 15.39 -16.19
C GLU A 83 -34.25 16.65 -16.10
N ARG A 84 -33.16 16.58 -15.31
CA ARG A 84 -32.20 17.68 -15.14
C ARG A 84 -31.26 17.78 -16.32
N LYS A 85 -30.83 16.64 -16.89
CA LYS A 85 -30.08 16.59 -18.15
C LYS A 85 -30.89 17.25 -19.26
N ALA A 86 -32.16 16.87 -19.43
CA ALA A 86 -33.02 17.42 -20.48
C ALA A 86 -33.14 18.96 -20.41
N ALA A 87 -33.46 19.50 -19.22
CA ALA A 87 -33.58 20.95 -19.02
C ALA A 87 -32.22 21.69 -19.17
N TYR A 88 -31.11 21.08 -18.76
CA TYR A 88 -29.77 21.64 -18.93
C TYR A 88 -29.32 21.63 -20.39
N ASP A 89 -29.64 20.57 -21.12
CA ASP A 89 -29.30 20.39 -22.53
C ASP A 89 -30.09 21.35 -23.44
N GLU A 90 -31.30 21.73 -23.07
CA GLU A 90 -32.08 22.77 -23.74
C GLU A 90 -31.41 24.15 -23.58
N GLN A 91 -31.05 24.52 -22.35
CA GLN A 91 -30.32 25.77 -22.04
C GLN A 91 -28.95 25.82 -22.76
N LEU A 92 -28.21 24.71 -22.77
CA LEU A 92 -26.89 24.63 -23.40
C LEU A 92 -26.97 24.71 -24.93
N ARG A 93 -27.99 24.12 -25.58
CA ARG A 93 -28.21 24.29 -27.02
C ARG A 93 -28.48 25.75 -27.40
N ALA A 94 -29.29 26.46 -26.62
CA ALA A 94 -29.55 27.88 -26.83
C ALA A 94 -28.27 28.73 -26.67
N ALA A 95 -27.45 28.45 -25.65
CA ALA A 95 -26.19 29.17 -25.43
C ALA A 95 -25.16 28.91 -26.54
N ILE A 96 -25.04 27.68 -27.03
CA ILE A 96 -24.09 27.32 -28.11
C ILE A 96 -24.50 27.95 -29.44
N ALA A 97 -25.80 27.94 -29.78
CA ALA A 97 -26.30 28.57 -31.00
C ALA A 97 -25.98 30.07 -31.07
N ALA A 98 -26.00 30.76 -29.93
CA ALA A 98 -25.63 32.18 -29.82
C ALA A 98 -24.12 32.44 -29.87
N ALA A 99 -23.27 31.42 -29.65
CA ALA A 99 -21.81 31.54 -29.70
C ALA A 99 -21.21 31.19 -31.08
N SER A 100 -21.96 30.49 -31.94
CA SER A 100 -21.48 29.99 -33.23
C SER A 100 -21.44 31.01 -34.38
N GLU A 101 -21.78 32.29 -34.16
CA GLU A 101 -21.74 33.34 -35.20
C GLU A 101 -20.42 34.14 -35.25
N ASP A 102 -19.57 34.05 -34.22
CA ASP A 102 -18.53 35.08 -33.94
C ASP A 102 -17.04 34.66 -34.14
N GLY A 103 -16.70 33.42 -34.55
CA GLY A 103 -15.31 32.93 -34.45
C GLY A 103 -14.78 31.97 -35.54
N GLU A 104 -14.04 32.50 -36.52
CA GLU A 104 -13.20 31.74 -37.46
C GLU A 104 -11.79 32.38 -37.56
N ALA A 105 -10.71 31.58 -37.37
CA ALA A 105 -9.41 31.61 -38.08
C ALA A 105 -8.18 31.14 -37.24
N LEU A 106 -7.14 30.65 -37.95
CA LEU A 106 -5.74 30.39 -37.54
C LEU A 106 -5.45 29.22 -36.56
N GLY A 107 -4.28 28.55 -36.58
CA GLY A 107 -3.26 28.56 -37.65
C GLY A 107 -1.79 28.20 -37.29
N PHE A 108 -1.40 26.93 -37.46
CA PHE A 108 -0.08 26.46 -37.98
C PHE A 108 1.25 26.42 -37.16
N VAL A 109 2.11 25.46 -37.56
CA VAL A 109 3.60 25.37 -37.55
C VAL A 109 4.35 24.74 -36.33
N VAL A 110 5.52 24.15 -36.65
CA VAL A 110 6.41 23.28 -35.82
C VAL A 110 7.89 23.70 -35.91
N ALA A 111 8.64 23.64 -34.81
CA ALA A 111 10.12 23.68 -34.75
C ALA A 111 10.64 23.10 -33.40
N GLY A 112 11.92 22.72 -33.20
CA GLY A 112 13.02 22.50 -34.16
C GLY A 112 14.42 22.92 -33.67
N GLY A 113 15.19 22.08 -32.94
CA GLY A 113 16.59 22.41 -32.57
C GLY A 113 17.39 21.36 -31.77
N ARG A 114 18.72 21.38 -31.92
CA ARG A 114 19.80 20.61 -31.22
C ARG A 114 21.12 21.45 -31.31
N PRO A 115 22.31 20.98 -30.89
CA PRO A 115 22.80 20.68 -29.53
C PRO A 115 24.12 21.46 -29.22
N HIS A 116 24.83 21.16 -28.11
CA HIS A 116 26.30 21.35 -28.06
C HIS A 116 26.99 20.46 -26.99
N VAL A 117 28.34 20.46 -26.99
CA VAL A 117 29.21 19.51 -26.28
C VAL A 117 30.50 20.19 -25.78
N GLY A 118 30.98 19.79 -24.60
CA GLY A 118 32.40 19.80 -24.19
C GLY A 118 32.68 20.24 -22.75
N ALA A 119 33.88 20.08 -22.17
CA ALA A 119 34.92 19.03 -22.31
C ALA A 119 36.13 19.39 -21.40
N GLY A 120 36.71 18.40 -20.71
CA GLY A 120 37.96 18.54 -19.92
C GLY A 120 37.79 19.10 -18.49
N GLY A 121 38.72 18.87 -17.56
CA GLY A 121 39.89 18.00 -17.60
C GLY A 121 40.89 18.30 -16.46
N GLY A 122 41.72 17.33 -16.05
CA GLY A 122 42.89 17.56 -15.18
C GLY A 122 43.01 16.71 -13.91
N ARG A 123 44.02 15.83 -13.88
CA ARG A 123 44.70 15.34 -12.65
C ARG A 123 45.97 16.23 -12.44
N PRO A 124 47.06 15.87 -11.72
CA PRO A 124 47.30 14.81 -10.70
C PRO A 124 48.14 15.27 -9.46
N ARG A 125 48.38 14.37 -8.47
CA ARG A 125 49.73 13.85 -8.08
C ARG A 125 49.85 13.27 -6.64
N ARG A 126 50.29 11.99 -6.58
CA ARG A 126 51.48 11.43 -5.84
C ARG A 126 51.51 11.52 -4.28
N ARG A 127 52.30 10.73 -3.51
CA ARG A 127 53.50 9.90 -3.82
C ARG A 127 53.82 8.83 -2.73
N ARG A 128 54.13 7.57 -3.15
CA ARG A 128 55.11 6.59 -2.57
C ARG A 128 54.99 6.11 -1.09
N ARG A 129 55.63 5.02 -0.61
CA ARG A 129 56.12 3.70 -1.16
C ARG A 129 57.05 3.01 -0.12
N ARG A 130 56.77 1.77 0.36
CA ARG A 130 57.71 0.61 0.52
C ARG A 130 57.17 -0.57 1.39
N ARG A 131 57.60 -1.80 1.04
CA ARG A 131 57.70 -3.05 1.83
C ARG A 131 59.22 -3.29 2.15
N PRO A 132 59.75 -4.45 2.66
CA PRO A 132 59.19 -5.72 3.19
C PRO A 132 59.72 -6.00 4.64
N SER A 133 60.17 -7.16 5.17
CA SER A 133 60.47 -8.54 4.69
C SER A 133 60.80 -9.53 5.83
N LEU A 134 60.37 -10.81 5.68
CA LEU A 134 60.91 -12.07 6.28
C LEU A 134 60.88 -12.24 7.82
N GLY A 135 60.85 -13.45 8.39
CA GLY A 135 60.71 -14.81 7.80
C GLY A 135 61.25 -15.95 8.70
N VAL A 136 61.14 -17.21 8.25
CA VAL A 136 61.81 -18.45 8.76
C VAL A 136 61.24 -19.06 10.08
N VAL A 137 61.28 -20.38 10.40
CA VAL A 137 60.90 -21.66 9.72
C VAL A 137 61.42 -22.88 10.55
N ILE A 138 60.78 -24.07 10.44
CA ILE A 138 61.22 -25.43 10.90
C ILE A 138 61.17 -25.73 12.43
N VAL A 139 61.05 -26.98 12.95
CA VAL A 139 60.26 -28.21 12.62
C VAL A 139 60.49 -29.29 13.74
N CYS A 140 59.91 -30.51 13.62
CA CYS A 140 60.11 -31.74 14.44
C CYS A 140 59.36 -31.84 15.81
N LEU A 141 58.95 -33.03 16.31
CA LEU A 141 58.74 -34.36 15.70
C LEU A 141 57.78 -35.26 16.54
N VAL A 142 57.05 -36.13 15.83
CA VAL A 142 56.38 -37.42 16.18
C VAL A 142 56.62 -38.05 17.57
N GLY A 143 55.58 -38.69 18.17
CA GLY A 143 55.81 -39.79 19.14
C GLY A 143 54.63 -40.41 19.93
N VAL A 144 53.74 -41.19 19.28
CA VAL A 144 52.99 -42.39 19.78
C VAL A 144 52.61 -42.51 21.28
N GLY A 145 51.32 -42.69 21.61
CA GLY A 145 50.86 -43.09 22.96
C GLY A 145 49.37 -43.48 23.04
N VAL A 146 49.04 -44.74 22.75
CA VAL A 146 47.65 -45.25 22.65
C VAL A 146 46.95 -45.33 24.02
N VAL A 147 45.90 -44.51 24.17
CA VAL A 147 44.51 -44.83 24.62
C VAL A 147 44.25 -45.98 25.63
N ALA A 148 43.33 -45.71 26.56
CA ALA A 148 42.56 -46.66 27.40
C ALA A 148 43.18 -47.20 28.72
N ALA A 149 43.51 -46.29 29.64
CA ALA A 149 43.20 -46.43 31.07
C ALA A 149 43.04 -45.01 31.69
N GLY A 150 42.11 -44.71 32.61
CA GLY A 150 41.12 -45.59 33.24
C GLY A 150 40.10 -44.83 34.13
N VAL A 151 39.58 -43.68 33.66
CA VAL A 151 38.28 -43.08 34.07
C VAL A 151 38.09 -42.62 35.55
N TRP A 152 39.05 -42.77 36.48
CA TRP A 152 38.73 -42.56 37.92
C TRP A 152 39.62 -41.66 38.81
N TYR A 153 40.79 -41.14 38.38
CA TYR A 153 41.76 -40.55 39.32
C TYR A 153 42.06 -39.03 39.24
N VAL A 154 41.34 -38.24 38.43
CA VAL A 154 41.58 -36.77 38.34
C VAL A 154 40.30 -35.97 38.60
N ALA A 155 39.68 -36.24 39.75
CA ALA A 155 38.51 -35.50 40.26
C ALA A 155 38.89 -34.38 41.26
N GLY A 156 40.15 -33.94 41.26
CA GLY A 156 40.62 -32.88 42.15
C GLY A 156 41.95 -32.26 41.71
N HIS A 157 41.93 -30.94 41.52
CA HIS A 157 43.10 -30.05 41.33
C HIS A 157 43.93 -30.24 40.04
N LEU A 158 43.42 -29.68 38.93
CA LEU A 158 44.13 -28.74 38.01
C LEU A 158 43.10 -28.20 36.98
N PRO A 159 43.30 -27.02 36.36
CA PRO A 159 42.21 -26.28 35.71
C PRO A 159 41.92 -26.76 34.27
N ALA A 160 40.66 -27.09 34.00
CA ALA A 160 40.15 -27.30 32.64
C ALA A 160 39.75 -25.96 31.99
N SER A 161 40.74 -25.15 31.59
CA SER A 161 40.49 -23.92 30.81
C SER A 161 40.25 -24.25 29.33
N SER A 162 39.16 -24.99 29.04
CA SER A 162 38.66 -25.18 27.67
C SER A 162 37.90 -23.93 27.23
N SER A 163 38.65 -22.90 26.85
CA SER A 163 38.15 -21.59 26.40
C SER A 163 37.19 -21.74 25.20
N THR A 164 35.89 -21.57 25.44
CA THR A 164 34.87 -21.49 24.39
C THR A 164 34.87 -20.08 23.82
N ARG A 165 34.76 -19.90 22.49
CA ARG A 165 34.80 -18.56 21.88
C ARG A 165 33.51 -18.18 21.19
N LEU A 166 32.92 -17.10 21.67
CA LEU A 166 31.97 -16.32 20.89
C LEU A 166 32.76 -15.43 19.93
N VAL A 167 32.33 -15.39 18.68
CA VAL A 167 32.82 -14.48 17.64
C VAL A 167 31.66 -13.61 17.21
N LEU A 168 31.70 -12.33 17.54
CA LEU A 168 30.67 -11.36 17.25
C LEU A 168 31.04 -10.57 15.99
N ALA A 169 30.47 -10.95 14.85
CA ALA A 169 30.61 -10.22 13.59
C ALA A 169 29.73 -8.97 13.61
N TRP A 170 30.31 -7.84 14.01
CA TRP A 170 29.63 -6.57 14.24
C TRP A 170 30.45 -5.44 13.58
N PRO A 171 29.97 -4.82 12.49
CA PRO A 171 30.72 -3.80 11.75
C PRO A 171 31.22 -2.66 12.63
N ARG A 172 32.44 -2.17 12.38
CA ARG A 172 33.06 -1.14 13.25
C ARG A 172 32.24 0.15 13.31
N GLU A 173 31.58 0.52 12.21
CA GLU A 173 30.69 1.69 12.12
C GLU A 173 29.42 1.57 12.99
N ASP A 174 28.96 0.34 13.25
CA ASP A 174 27.83 0.09 14.15
C ASP A 174 28.23 0.17 15.63
N ARG A 175 29.51 -0.03 15.99
CA ARG A 175 29.99 -0.05 17.39
C ARG A 175 30.04 1.32 18.04
N GLU A 176 30.25 2.40 17.29
CA GLU A 176 30.38 3.75 17.85
C GLU A 176 29.02 4.24 18.39
N GLY A 177 29.00 4.71 19.64
CA GLY A 177 27.77 5.08 20.35
C GLY A 177 26.93 3.89 20.84
N ALA A 178 27.41 2.65 20.72
CA ALA A 178 26.66 1.46 21.11
C ALA A 178 27.18 0.82 22.41
N ARG A 179 26.25 0.24 23.17
CA ARG A 179 26.50 -0.58 24.37
C ARG A 179 26.25 -2.05 24.04
N LEU A 180 27.23 -2.90 24.36
CA LEU A 180 27.14 -4.37 24.31
C LEU A 180 27.01 -4.91 25.74
N GLU A 181 26.08 -5.84 25.93
CA GLU A 181 25.91 -6.62 27.16
C GLU A 181 25.91 -8.12 26.81
N ILE A 182 26.62 -8.92 27.60
CA ILE A 182 26.63 -10.39 27.51
C ILE A 182 26.23 -10.91 28.90
N ASP A 183 25.20 -11.75 28.94
CA ASP A 183 24.59 -12.30 30.18
C ASP A 183 24.23 -11.21 31.21
N GLY A 184 23.75 -10.07 30.71
CA GLY A 184 23.40 -8.89 31.51
C GLY A 184 24.60 -8.09 32.05
N ARG A 185 25.83 -8.41 31.66
CA ARG A 185 27.04 -7.66 32.01
C ARG A 185 27.49 -6.79 30.84
N ALA A 186 27.64 -5.49 31.08
CA ALA A 186 28.17 -4.56 30.09
C ALA A 186 29.65 -4.88 29.77
N VAL A 187 29.98 -4.89 28.48
CA VAL A 187 31.32 -5.13 27.96
C VAL A 187 31.98 -3.80 27.63
N ASP A 188 33.17 -3.54 28.18
CA ASP A 188 33.93 -2.33 27.84
C ASP A 188 34.70 -2.52 26.53
N LEU A 189 34.14 -1.98 25.45
CA LEU A 189 34.70 -2.04 24.10
C LEU A 189 36.02 -1.25 23.93
N ALA A 190 36.47 -0.50 24.93
CA ALA A 190 37.73 0.25 24.89
C ALA A 190 38.94 -0.52 25.42
N THR A 191 38.75 -1.64 26.14
CA THR A 191 39.84 -2.33 26.87
C THR A 191 40.24 -3.71 26.31
N GLU A 192 39.39 -4.34 25.49
CA GLU A 192 39.70 -5.63 24.84
C GLU A 192 40.62 -5.47 23.59
N PRO A 193 41.61 -6.38 23.36
CA PRO A 193 42.70 -6.17 22.40
C PRO A 193 42.32 -6.53 20.95
N VAL A 194 41.27 -5.89 20.43
CA VAL A 194 40.81 -6.07 19.05
C VAL A 194 41.82 -5.48 18.07
N ALA A 195 42.45 -6.33 17.26
CA ALA A 195 43.42 -5.88 16.25
C ALA A 195 42.78 -4.84 15.30
N SER A 196 43.44 -3.68 15.16
CA SER A 196 42.91 -2.50 14.48
C SER A 196 42.55 -2.77 13.01
N GLY A 197 41.30 -3.15 12.78
CA GLY A 197 40.76 -3.49 11.45
C GLY A 197 39.76 -4.67 11.43
N ALA A 198 39.63 -5.44 12.52
CA ALA A 198 38.75 -6.61 12.54
C ALA A 198 37.24 -6.25 12.63
N ALA A 199 36.45 -6.78 11.68
CA ALA A 199 34.98 -6.74 11.70
C ALA A 199 34.36 -7.71 12.74
N GLU A 200 35.15 -8.66 13.23
CA GLU A 200 34.80 -9.57 14.32
C GLU A 200 35.36 -9.07 15.68
N LEU A 201 34.68 -9.44 16.77
CA LEU A 201 35.15 -9.38 18.15
C LEU A 201 35.18 -10.82 18.68
N GLU A 202 36.22 -11.25 19.40
CA GLU A 202 36.23 -12.56 20.09
C GLU A 202 36.08 -12.37 21.60
N PHE A 203 35.27 -13.23 22.24
CA PHE A 203 35.07 -13.28 23.69
C PHE A 203 35.22 -14.72 24.17
N GLU A 204 36.00 -14.94 25.24
CA GLU A 204 36.09 -16.26 25.89
C GLU A 204 34.99 -16.42 26.94
N LEU A 205 34.11 -17.40 26.74
CA LEU A 205 32.94 -17.67 27.56
C LEU A 205 32.94 -19.15 28.02
N GLY A 206 32.13 -19.45 29.04
CA GLY A 206 31.88 -20.83 29.46
C GLY A 206 31.11 -21.64 28.40
N PRO A 207 31.02 -22.96 28.57
CA PRO A 207 29.97 -23.75 27.93
C PRO A 207 28.64 -23.57 28.68
N GLY A 208 27.55 -23.34 27.96
CA GLY A 208 26.24 -23.04 28.53
C GLY A 208 25.38 -22.18 27.61
N ASP A 209 24.19 -21.79 28.09
CA ASP A 209 23.31 -20.85 27.40
C ASP A 209 23.72 -19.40 27.73
N HIS A 210 23.84 -18.58 26.69
CA HIS A 210 24.25 -17.18 26.77
C HIS A 210 23.25 -16.26 26.08
N THR A 211 23.17 -15.01 26.53
CA THR A 211 22.36 -13.96 25.91
C THR A 211 23.17 -12.70 25.66
N LEU A 212 23.29 -12.34 24.38
CA LEU A 212 23.89 -11.11 23.92
C LEU A 212 22.81 -10.06 23.66
N ARG A 213 23.06 -8.83 24.10
CA ARG A 213 22.20 -7.65 23.87
C ARG A 213 23.06 -6.47 23.40
N ILE A 214 22.65 -5.82 22.32
CA ILE A 214 23.27 -4.58 21.83
C ILE A 214 22.20 -3.49 21.78
N THR A 215 22.57 -2.30 22.26
CA THR A 215 21.73 -1.10 22.29
C THR A 215 22.50 0.09 21.72
N LYS A 216 21.85 0.89 20.88
CA LYS A 216 22.41 2.09 20.25
C LYS A 216 21.28 3.06 19.94
N ASP A 217 21.48 4.34 20.27
CA ASP A 217 20.48 5.39 20.05
C ASP A 217 20.06 5.46 18.57
N GLY A 218 18.76 5.44 18.29
CA GLY A 218 18.22 5.39 16.92
C GLY A 218 18.28 4.04 16.21
N PHE A 219 18.54 2.93 16.93
CA PHE A 219 18.50 1.57 16.39
C PHE A 219 17.66 0.66 17.28
N GLN A 220 17.06 -0.38 16.71
CA GLN A 220 16.33 -1.37 17.51
C GLN A 220 17.30 -2.19 18.39
N PRO A 221 17.00 -2.42 19.69
CA PRO A 221 17.82 -3.26 20.57
C PRO A 221 17.93 -4.70 20.07
N LEU A 222 19.10 -5.09 19.57
CA LEU A 222 19.34 -6.45 19.11
C LEU A 222 19.60 -7.37 20.30
N THR A 223 18.73 -8.36 20.53
CA THR A 223 18.94 -9.41 21.54
C THR A 223 19.02 -10.77 20.84
N LYS A 224 20.02 -11.59 21.19
CA LYS A 224 20.20 -12.96 20.68
C LYS A 224 20.63 -13.90 21.80
N SER A 225 19.96 -15.04 21.91
CA SER A 225 20.37 -16.14 22.79
C SER A 225 20.96 -17.29 21.98
N PHE A 226 21.98 -17.96 22.52
CA PHE A 226 22.70 -19.06 21.86
C PHE A 226 23.42 -19.93 22.90
N SER A 227 23.68 -21.20 22.56
CA SER A 227 24.31 -22.18 23.46
C SER A 227 25.73 -22.51 23.00
N LEU A 228 26.72 -22.31 23.87
CA LEU A 228 28.12 -22.63 23.61
C LEU A 228 28.49 -24.04 24.11
N THR A 229 29.14 -24.82 23.25
CA THR A 229 29.62 -26.18 23.57
C THR A 229 31.13 -26.15 23.82
N ALA A 230 31.60 -26.83 24.88
CA ALA A 230 32.99 -26.73 25.35
C ALA A 230 34.02 -26.92 24.22
N GLY A 231 34.85 -25.90 23.97
CA GLY A 231 35.86 -25.89 22.91
C GLY A 231 35.38 -25.44 21.51
N SER A 232 34.11 -25.04 21.33
CA SER A 232 33.62 -24.49 20.06
C SER A 232 34.00 -23.01 19.84
N ARG A 233 34.06 -22.60 18.56
CA ARG A 233 34.08 -21.19 18.10
C ARG A 233 32.75 -20.91 17.38
N GLN A 234 31.87 -20.11 17.97
CA GLN A 234 30.55 -19.80 17.39
C GLN A 234 30.50 -18.37 16.82
N LEU A 235 30.10 -18.25 15.55
CA LEU A 235 29.91 -16.95 14.89
C LEU A 235 28.48 -16.44 15.08
N VAL A 236 28.34 -15.24 15.65
CA VAL A 236 27.08 -14.51 15.81
C VAL A 236 27.18 -13.18 15.06
N SER A 237 26.37 -13.01 14.03
CA SER A 237 26.26 -11.73 13.31
C SER A 237 25.41 -10.73 14.10
N ALA A 238 25.87 -9.49 14.21
CA ALA A 238 25.15 -8.35 14.77
C ALA A 238 25.18 -7.18 13.79
N LEU A 239 24.09 -7.05 13.03
CA LEU A 239 23.75 -5.87 12.23
C LEU A 239 22.60 -5.16 12.93
N LEU A 240 22.68 -3.84 13.06
CA LEU A 240 21.66 -3.06 13.77
C LEU A 240 20.64 -2.48 12.78
N THR A 241 19.36 -2.76 13.00
CA THR A 241 18.27 -2.16 12.21
C THR A 241 18.01 -0.73 12.69
N SER A 242 18.26 0.25 11.81
CA SER A 242 17.99 1.67 12.09
C SER A 242 16.50 1.89 12.36
N ARG A 243 16.18 2.50 13.50
CA ARG A 243 14.82 2.95 13.83
C ARG A 243 14.66 4.38 13.30
N PRO A 244 13.60 4.72 12.54
CA PRO A 244 13.43 6.07 12.03
C PRO A 244 13.11 7.03 13.19
N LEU A 245 14.14 7.75 13.64
CA LEU A 245 14.08 8.73 14.72
C LEU A 245 12.99 9.77 14.48
N ALA A 246 12.37 10.23 15.56
CA ALA A 246 11.41 11.30 15.57
C ALA A 246 12.12 12.66 15.56
N SER A 247 11.58 13.62 14.80
CA SER A 247 12.16 14.95 14.64
C SER A 247 11.42 15.99 15.49
N LEU A 248 11.96 16.32 16.65
CA LEU A 248 11.44 17.33 17.56
C LEU A 248 11.92 18.72 17.12
N ILE A 249 11.00 19.62 16.78
CA ILE A 249 11.29 21.00 16.35
C ILE A 249 10.79 21.97 17.42
N LEU A 250 11.70 22.71 18.04
CA LEU A 250 11.39 23.75 19.02
C LEU A 250 11.49 25.13 18.34
N ASP A 251 10.34 25.81 18.17
CA ASP A 251 10.29 27.23 17.84
C ASP A 251 10.64 28.02 19.12
N TRP A 252 11.92 28.35 19.24
CA TRP A 252 12.57 28.98 20.38
C TRP A 252 13.67 29.92 19.83
N PRO A 253 13.40 31.23 19.69
CA PRO A 253 14.31 32.17 19.02
C PRO A 253 15.68 32.31 19.69
N GLU A 254 16.71 32.64 18.93
CA GLU A 254 18.10 32.76 19.43
C GLU A 254 18.24 33.80 20.56
N SER A 255 17.50 34.91 20.47
CA SER A 255 17.38 35.92 21.53
C SER A 255 16.82 35.38 22.85
N GLU A 256 16.01 34.32 22.79
CA GLU A 256 15.37 33.69 23.96
C GLU A 256 16.18 32.52 24.52
N ARG A 257 17.29 32.12 23.88
CA ARG A 257 18.17 31.00 24.31
C ARG A 257 19.23 31.41 25.33
N ALA A 258 19.65 32.68 25.35
CA ALA A 258 20.74 33.14 26.20
C ALA A 258 20.48 32.88 27.70
N GLY A 259 21.43 32.28 28.42
CA GLY A 259 21.32 31.97 29.84
C GLY A 259 20.29 30.89 30.23
N ALA A 260 19.60 30.27 29.27
CA ALA A 260 18.63 29.22 29.55
C ALA A 260 19.20 27.82 29.29
N ILE A 261 18.84 26.88 30.15
CA ILE A 261 19.14 25.46 30.09
C ILE A 261 17.93 24.75 29.48
N LEU A 262 18.15 23.96 28.43
CA LEU A 262 17.15 23.05 27.87
C LEU A 262 17.36 21.67 28.49
N GLU A 263 16.28 21.04 28.93
CA GLU A 263 16.23 19.64 29.34
C GLU A 263 15.26 18.90 28.41
N ILE A 264 15.68 17.73 27.93
CA ILE A 264 14.84 16.78 27.19
C ILE A 264 14.91 15.46 27.93
N ASP A 265 13.75 14.93 28.33
CA ASP A 265 13.58 13.70 29.12
C ASP A 265 14.37 13.72 30.44
N GLY A 266 14.41 14.90 31.08
CA GLY A 266 15.13 15.16 32.32
C GLY A 266 16.66 15.26 32.16
N GLN A 267 17.19 15.16 30.93
CA GLN A 267 18.62 15.32 30.64
C GLN A 267 18.91 16.69 30.02
N PRO A 268 19.86 17.49 30.55
CA PRO A 268 20.22 18.78 29.97
C PRO A 268 20.90 18.60 28.61
N ARG A 269 20.56 19.46 27.64
CA ARG A 269 21.05 19.40 26.25
C ARG A 269 21.76 20.69 25.85
N ASP A 270 22.94 20.57 25.26
CA ASP A 270 23.67 21.69 24.66
C ASP A 270 23.17 21.92 23.22
N VAL A 271 22.43 23.01 23.02
CA VAL A 271 21.86 23.41 21.73
C VAL A 271 22.91 23.50 20.60
N LYS A 272 24.21 23.70 20.90
CA LYS A 272 25.28 23.77 19.89
C LYS A 272 25.94 22.42 19.59
N LYS A 273 25.66 21.36 20.35
CA LYS A 273 26.24 20.02 20.18
C LYS A 273 25.19 18.96 19.85
N ASP A 274 24.05 19.01 20.54
CA ASP A 274 23.07 17.94 20.57
C ASP A 274 21.91 18.16 19.58
N ALA A 275 21.80 19.37 19.02
CA ALA A 275 20.79 19.71 18.03
C ALA A 275 21.20 19.26 16.62
N ALA A 276 20.33 18.51 15.95
CA ALA A 276 20.49 18.08 14.56
C ALA A 276 20.46 19.25 13.56
N SER A 277 19.77 20.36 13.90
CA SER A 277 20.00 21.64 13.23
C SER A 277 19.55 22.83 14.10
N VAL A 278 20.15 23.99 13.85
CA VAL A 278 19.87 25.25 14.56
C VAL A 278 19.75 26.38 13.54
N ASN A 279 18.74 27.24 13.69
CA ASN A 279 18.69 28.54 13.03
C ASN A 279 18.23 29.63 14.01
N THR A 280 17.96 30.84 13.54
CA THR A 280 17.63 32.00 14.39
C THR A 280 16.26 31.92 15.08
N THR A 281 15.31 31.13 14.57
CA THR A 281 13.95 30.99 15.15
C THR A 281 13.71 29.61 15.77
N GLU A 282 14.24 28.54 15.19
CA GLU A 282 14.00 27.16 15.63
C GLU A 282 15.28 26.35 15.87
N VAL A 283 15.14 25.33 16.72
CA VAL A 283 16.13 24.29 17.05
C VAL A 283 15.50 22.94 16.74
N ARG A 284 16.25 21.99 16.18
CA ARG A 284 15.77 20.64 15.90
C ARG A 284 16.62 19.59 16.60
N PHE A 285 15.96 18.62 17.23
CA PHE A 285 16.57 17.44 17.84
C PHE A 285 16.05 16.19 17.14
N GLN A 286 16.88 15.14 17.10
CA GLN A 286 16.37 13.78 16.90
C GLN A 286 16.12 13.17 18.28
N VAL A 287 14.99 12.51 18.44
CA VAL A 287 14.60 11.76 19.64
C VAL A 287 14.06 10.40 19.22
N ASP A 288 14.01 9.43 20.12
CA ASP A 288 13.37 8.15 19.84
C ASP A 288 11.86 8.33 19.57
N PRO A 289 11.18 7.33 18.98
CA PRO A 289 9.72 7.30 18.96
C PRO A 289 9.16 6.82 20.31
N GLY A 290 8.45 7.71 21.01
CA GLY A 290 7.91 7.46 22.35
C GLY A 290 7.20 8.68 22.96
N GLU A 291 6.97 8.63 24.28
CA GLU A 291 6.58 9.78 25.11
C GLU A 291 7.84 10.53 25.56
N HIS A 292 7.85 11.85 25.37
CA HIS A 292 8.98 12.74 25.71
C HIS A 292 8.53 13.93 26.54
N THR A 293 9.46 14.56 27.25
CA THR A 293 9.22 15.80 28.01
C THR A 293 10.28 16.85 27.71
N VAL A 294 9.86 18.05 27.34
CA VAL A 294 10.73 19.20 27.06
C VAL A 294 10.53 20.25 28.14
N ARG A 295 11.63 20.68 28.75
CA ARG A 295 11.65 21.61 29.87
C ARG A 295 12.74 22.68 29.66
N VAL A 296 12.47 23.93 30.00
CA VAL A 296 13.43 25.05 29.86
C VAL A 296 13.50 25.81 31.17
N VAL A 297 14.72 26.00 31.69
CA VAL A 297 15.01 26.62 32.98
C VAL A 297 16.00 27.76 32.79
N ARG A 298 15.79 28.92 33.44
CA ARG A 298 16.77 30.04 33.49
C ARG A 298 16.87 30.52 34.93
N ASP A 299 18.10 30.67 35.43
CA ASP A 299 18.38 31.19 36.78
C ASP A 299 17.59 30.48 37.91
N GLY A 300 17.34 29.18 37.74
CA GLY A 300 16.55 28.34 38.67
C GLY A 300 15.03 28.35 38.44
N VAL A 301 14.51 29.23 37.57
CA VAL A 301 13.07 29.35 37.27
C VAL A 301 12.70 28.52 36.04
N GLU A 302 11.66 27.70 36.16
CA GLU A 302 11.08 26.93 35.06
C GLU A 302 10.22 27.83 34.16
N LEU A 303 10.62 28.00 32.89
CA LEU A 303 9.97 28.90 31.93
C LEU A 303 9.14 28.17 30.87
N TYR A 304 9.35 26.87 30.71
CA TYR A 304 8.59 25.98 29.83
C TYR A 304 8.67 24.54 30.34
N ASN A 305 7.57 23.80 30.27
CA ASN A 305 7.53 22.36 30.57
C ASN A 305 6.35 21.73 29.83
N LYS A 306 6.57 20.64 29.09
CA LYS A 306 5.51 19.92 28.36
C LYS A 306 5.91 18.48 28.01
N SER A 307 5.01 17.53 28.29
CA SER A 307 5.10 16.13 27.85
C SER A 307 4.23 15.85 26.61
N PHE A 308 4.63 14.91 25.76
CA PHE A 308 3.98 14.59 24.47
C PHE A 308 4.55 13.31 23.83
N ALA A 309 3.72 12.60 23.04
CA ALA A 309 4.16 11.52 22.18
C ALA A 309 4.66 12.00 20.80
N ILE A 310 5.68 11.33 20.23
CA ILE A 310 5.98 11.37 18.79
C ILE A 310 6.09 9.95 18.22
N GLY A 311 5.37 9.68 17.12
CA GLY A 311 5.43 8.41 16.41
C GLY A 311 6.63 8.28 15.46
N GLU A 312 6.93 7.05 15.02
CA GLU A 312 8.16 6.73 14.27
C GLU A 312 8.26 7.53 12.96
N GLY A 313 9.44 8.10 12.69
CA GLY A 313 9.72 8.95 11.53
C GLY A 313 8.92 10.26 11.45
N LYS A 314 8.07 10.59 12.43
CA LYS A 314 7.26 11.81 12.41
C LYS A 314 8.03 13.01 12.95
N SER A 315 7.61 14.20 12.51
CA SER A 315 8.07 15.48 13.07
C SER A 315 7.00 16.08 13.95
N LEU A 316 7.36 16.57 15.14
CA LEU A 316 6.48 17.38 15.98
C LEU A 316 7.10 18.76 16.20
N ARG A 317 6.30 19.82 15.99
CA ARG A 317 6.71 21.20 16.27
C ARG A 317 6.06 21.69 17.57
N LEU A 318 6.88 22.19 18.48
CA LEU A 318 6.46 22.85 19.71
C LEU A 318 6.90 24.33 19.66
N ILE A 319 6.07 25.21 20.21
CA ILE A 319 6.46 26.60 20.46
C ILE A 319 7.01 26.64 21.88
N ALA A 320 8.33 26.74 22.01
CA ALA A 320 9.07 26.72 23.27
C ALA A 320 9.63 28.11 23.57
N ARG A 321 8.76 29.12 23.51
CA ARG A 321 9.08 30.51 23.80
C ARG A 321 8.95 30.77 25.31
N PRO A 322 10.05 30.93 26.06
CA PRO A 322 9.97 31.29 27.48
C PRO A 322 9.29 32.66 27.65
N SER A 323 8.02 32.65 28.07
CA SER A 323 7.39 33.84 28.62
C SER A 323 8.09 34.17 29.94
N ALA A 324 8.98 35.16 29.90
CA ALA A 324 9.60 35.72 31.09
C ALA A 324 8.55 36.49 31.89
N LYS A 325 7.72 35.77 32.66
CA LYS A 325 6.85 36.37 33.67
C LYS A 325 7.72 37.20 34.63
N PRO A 326 7.50 38.52 34.74
CA PRO A 326 8.15 39.29 35.80
C PRO A 326 7.77 38.68 37.16
N THR A 327 8.74 38.52 38.07
CA THR A 327 8.49 37.89 39.37
C THR A 327 7.62 38.75 40.29
N VAL A 328 7.66 40.06 40.06
CA VAL A 328 6.80 41.10 40.64
C VAL A 328 5.79 41.58 39.59
N GLY A 329 4.56 41.89 39.99
CA GLY A 329 3.61 42.59 39.12
C GLY A 329 3.96 44.08 38.96
N GLN A 330 3.23 44.78 38.10
CA GLN A 330 3.40 46.22 37.89
C GLN A 330 2.06 46.96 37.94
N LEU A 331 1.93 47.88 38.89
CA LEU A 331 0.84 48.87 38.91
C LEU A 331 1.26 50.08 38.05
N VAL A 332 0.40 50.51 37.13
CA VAL A 332 0.57 51.74 36.36
C VAL A 332 -0.62 52.67 36.60
N LEU A 333 -0.36 53.88 37.10
CA LEU A 333 -1.36 54.93 37.23
C LEU A 333 -1.18 55.93 36.10
N ILE A 334 -2.13 55.98 35.18
CA ILE A 334 -2.20 57.00 34.12
C ILE A 334 -2.86 58.23 34.74
N TRP A 335 -2.09 59.28 34.97
CA TRP A 335 -2.50 60.44 35.77
C TRP A 335 -1.72 61.67 35.31
N PRO A 336 -2.34 62.62 34.57
CA PRO A 336 -1.62 63.72 33.94
C PRO A 336 -0.82 64.58 34.92
N VAL A 337 0.39 65.01 34.55
CA VAL A 337 1.28 65.79 35.44
C VAL A 337 0.62 67.08 35.94
N SER A 338 -0.22 67.71 35.11
CA SER A 338 -1.03 68.88 35.46
C SER A 338 -2.05 68.63 36.58
N GLU A 339 -2.52 67.40 36.74
CA GLU A 339 -3.59 67.02 37.67
C GLU A 339 -3.08 66.54 39.03
N ARG A 340 -1.76 66.26 39.16
CA ARG A 340 -1.14 65.78 40.42
C ARG A 340 -0.95 66.86 41.49
N LYS A 341 -1.11 68.14 41.15
CA LYS A 341 -0.78 69.25 42.05
C LYS A 341 -1.74 69.31 43.24
N GLY A 342 -1.20 69.19 44.46
CA GLY A 342 -1.99 69.18 45.70
C GLY A 342 -2.48 67.79 46.13
N ALA A 343 -2.22 66.75 45.32
CA ALA A 343 -2.61 65.39 45.63
C ALA A 343 -1.54 64.64 46.45
N VAL A 344 -1.99 63.69 47.28
CA VAL A 344 -1.15 62.70 47.95
C VAL A 344 -1.55 61.31 47.46
N LEU A 345 -0.56 60.54 46.99
CA LEU A 345 -0.71 59.13 46.63
C LEU A 345 -0.26 58.24 47.80
N GLU A 346 -1.13 57.34 48.23
CA GLU A 346 -0.83 56.28 49.19
C GLU A 346 -1.02 54.92 48.49
N ILE A 347 -0.04 54.00 48.63
CA ILE A 347 -0.11 52.62 48.14
C ILE A 347 0.18 51.71 49.33
N ASP A 348 -0.73 50.78 49.63
CA ASP A 348 -0.71 49.91 50.82
C ASP A 348 -0.48 50.70 52.12
N GLY A 349 -1.16 51.85 52.24
CA GLY A 349 -1.03 52.79 53.37
C GLY A 349 0.27 53.60 53.41
N GLN A 350 1.22 53.37 52.50
CA GLN A 350 2.48 54.11 52.43
C GLN A 350 2.41 55.25 51.42
N ARG A 351 2.77 56.47 51.85
CA ARG A 351 2.85 57.65 50.97
C ARG A 351 3.97 57.48 49.94
N ARG A 352 3.64 57.72 48.67
CA ARG A 352 4.58 57.70 47.52
C ARG A 352 4.60 59.09 46.88
N ASN A 353 5.78 59.58 46.49
CA ASN A 353 5.87 60.88 45.85
C ASN A 353 5.48 60.79 44.35
N ALA A 354 4.38 61.43 43.99
CA ALA A 354 3.82 61.43 42.63
C ALA A 354 4.61 62.31 41.61
N THR A 355 5.66 63.01 42.05
CA THR A 355 6.57 63.76 41.17
C THR A 355 7.82 63.00 40.75
N ASP A 356 8.28 62.03 41.55
CA ASP A 356 9.63 61.45 41.37
C ASP A 356 9.61 60.12 40.61
N ALA A 357 8.45 59.45 40.56
CA ALA A 357 8.27 58.13 39.92
C ALA A 357 7.87 58.24 38.43
N ALA A 358 8.64 59.00 37.63
CA ALA A 358 8.39 59.13 36.20
C ALA A 358 8.58 57.79 35.47
N SER A 359 7.54 57.29 34.80
CA SER A 359 7.62 56.08 33.97
C SER A 359 8.42 56.34 32.69
N THR A 360 9.10 55.31 32.19
CA THR A 360 9.67 55.28 30.82
C THR A 360 8.60 55.47 29.75
N ASP A 361 7.34 55.18 30.07
CA ASP A 361 6.21 55.14 29.14
C ASP A 361 5.49 56.50 29.00
N GLY A 362 6.10 57.57 29.52
CA GLY A 362 5.66 58.96 29.36
C GLY A 362 5.43 59.70 30.70
N PRO A 363 5.50 61.06 30.69
CA PRO A 363 5.44 61.88 31.91
C PRO A 363 4.12 61.70 32.68
N ASP A 364 3.01 61.48 31.96
CA ASP A 364 1.66 61.31 32.51
C ASP A 364 1.38 59.91 33.08
N ARG A 365 2.41 59.05 33.19
CA ARG A 365 2.29 57.70 33.79
C ARG A 365 3.25 57.54 34.97
N LEU A 366 2.73 57.00 36.06
CA LEU A 366 3.51 56.51 37.20
C LEU A 366 3.50 54.97 37.17
N ALA A 367 4.67 54.33 37.32
CA ALA A 367 4.79 52.87 37.31
C ALA A 367 5.47 52.39 38.60
N PHE A 368 4.87 51.40 39.26
CA PHE A 368 5.32 50.84 40.53
C PHE A 368 5.43 49.32 40.42
N PRO A 369 6.61 48.70 40.66
CA PRO A 369 6.71 47.27 40.86
C PRO A 369 6.08 46.90 42.21
N MET A 370 5.29 45.84 42.23
CA MET A 370 4.52 45.35 43.39
C MET A 370 4.68 43.83 43.49
N GLU A 371 4.70 43.28 44.69
CA GLU A 371 4.68 41.82 44.87
C GLU A 371 3.37 41.21 44.34
N PRO A 372 3.30 39.88 44.12
CA PRO A 372 2.03 39.21 43.82
C PRO A 372 1.15 39.10 45.07
N GLY A 373 -0.06 39.65 45.04
CA GLY A 373 -0.94 39.67 46.22
C GLY A 373 -2.17 40.56 46.08
N GLU A 374 -2.85 40.82 47.20
CA GLU A 374 -3.87 41.86 47.32
C GLU A 374 -3.21 43.18 47.74
N HIS A 375 -3.50 44.24 46.99
CA HIS A 375 -2.94 45.57 47.15
C HIS A 375 -4.03 46.63 47.11
N SER A 376 -3.69 47.85 47.52
CA SER A 376 -4.58 49.00 47.45
C SER A 376 -3.83 50.27 47.11
N TYR A 377 -4.49 51.17 46.38
CA TYR A 377 -4.03 52.56 46.24
C TYR A 377 -5.15 53.53 46.60
N ARG A 378 -4.72 54.71 47.07
CA ARG A 378 -5.58 55.82 47.48
C ARG A 378 -4.98 57.14 47.01
N VAL A 379 -5.81 58.03 46.49
CA VAL A 379 -5.43 59.40 46.12
C VAL A 379 -6.28 60.39 46.90
N ILE A 380 -5.60 61.32 47.57
CA ILE A 380 -6.18 62.29 48.50
C ILE A 380 -5.91 63.70 47.96
N TYR A 381 -6.97 64.48 47.71
CA TYR A 381 -6.88 65.91 47.36
C TYR A 381 -7.48 66.73 48.52
N ASP A 382 -6.79 67.80 48.94
CA ASP A 382 -7.23 68.72 50.01
C ASP A 382 -7.73 68.05 51.31
N GLY A 383 -7.20 66.87 51.61
CA GLY A 383 -7.54 66.05 52.78
C GLY A 383 -8.71 65.07 52.58
N ALA A 384 -9.40 65.10 51.44
CA ALA A 384 -10.49 64.18 51.09
C ALA A 384 -10.01 63.03 50.19
N VAL A 385 -10.42 61.80 50.50
CA VAL A 385 -10.17 60.63 49.64
C VAL A 385 -10.99 60.80 48.35
N THR A 386 -10.30 60.90 47.22
CA THR A 386 -10.90 61.11 45.88
C THR A 386 -10.91 59.83 45.06
N TYR A 387 -9.87 59.01 45.21
CA TYR A 387 -9.80 57.66 44.66
C TYR A 387 -9.35 56.70 45.75
N GLU A 388 -9.98 55.52 45.80
CA GLU A 388 -9.59 54.40 46.65
C GLU A 388 -9.96 53.11 45.94
N ARG A 389 -9.02 52.17 45.85
CA ARG A 389 -9.22 50.90 45.13
C ARG A 389 -8.33 49.80 45.69
N ALA A 390 -8.95 48.70 46.10
CA ALA A 390 -8.27 47.42 46.26
C ALA A 390 -8.17 46.70 44.90
N PHE A 391 -7.10 45.95 44.68
CA PHE A 391 -6.89 45.14 43.49
C PHE A 391 -5.96 43.96 43.81
N THR A 392 -6.25 42.78 43.26
CA THR A 392 -5.31 41.65 43.27
C THR A 392 -4.38 41.75 42.06
N LEU A 393 -3.12 41.38 42.23
CA LEU A 393 -2.09 41.42 41.20
C LEU A 393 -1.35 40.07 41.14
N ALA A 394 -1.39 39.39 40.00
CA ALA A 394 -0.68 38.13 39.79
C ALA A 394 0.81 38.37 39.43
N ALA A 395 1.65 37.34 39.61
CA ALA A 395 3.07 37.40 39.27
C ALA A 395 3.26 37.67 37.76
N GLY A 396 3.75 38.87 37.45
CA GLY A 396 3.97 39.36 36.10
C GLY A 396 2.79 40.08 35.46
N GLU A 397 1.69 40.29 36.18
CA GLU A 397 0.56 41.09 35.72
C GLU A 397 0.90 42.58 35.74
N ARG A 398 0.70 43.27 34.62
CA ARG A 398 0.72 44.73 34.54
C ARG A 398 -0.73 45.22 34.56
N ARG A 399 -1.16 45.83 35.66
CA ARG A 399 -2.45 46.52 35.76
C ARG A 399 -2.30 48.00 35.54
N GLU A 400 -3.17 48.56 34.71
CA GLU A 400 -3.24 50.00 34.47
C GLU A 400 -4.57 50.56 34.96
N TYR A 401 -4.52 51.71 35.63
CA TYR A 401 -5.70 52.47 36.04
C TYR A 401 -5.55 53.94 35.65
N THR A 402 -6.60 54.52 35.07
CA THR A 402 -6.63 55.93 34.70
C THR A 402 -7.25 56.76 35.81
N LEU A 403 -6.50 57.73 36.33
CA LEU A 403 -6.97 58.73 37.27
C LEU A 403 -7.33 59.99 36.49
N ALA A 404 -8.62 60.33 36.50
CA ALA A 404 -9.13 61.59 35.97
C ALA A 404 -9.25 62.64 37.08
N ALA A 405 -9.37 63.91 36.73
CA ALA A 405 -9.83 64.93 37.66
C ALA A 405 -11.29 64.67 38.13
N PRO A 406 -11.60 64.82 39.42
CA PRO A 406 -12.96 64.66 39.94
C PRO A 406 -13.92 65.66 39.27
N GLY A 407 -15.00 65.14 38.67
CA GLY A 407 -15.98 65.91 37.91
C GLY A 407 -16.02 65.63 36.40
N SER A 408 -15.09 64.85 35.85
CA SER A 408 -15.09 64.48 34.43
C SER A 408 -16.10 63.36 34.11
N THR A 409 -17.34 63.71 33.75
CA THR A 409 -18.34 62.74 33.27
C THR A 409 -18.02 62.23 31.86
N ARG A 410 -17.34 61.08 31.76
CA ARG A 410 -17.32 60.25 30.55
C ARG A 410 -18.06 58.96 30.83
N ARG A 411 -19.09 58.64 30.03
CA ARG A 411 -19.69 57.31 30.03
C ARG A 411 -18.71 56.28 29.51
N ALA A 412 -18.87 55.06 30.00
CA ALA A 412 -18.17 53.90 29.49
C ALA A 412 -19.06 53.16 28.47
N ARG A 413 -18.49 52.22 27.74
CA ARG A 413 -19.14 51.49 26.65
C ARG A 413 -18.91 49.99 26.77
N LEU A 414 -19.98 49.23 26.67
CA LEU A 414 -19.97 47.78 26.59
C LEU A 414 -20.28 47.34 25.16
N VAL A 415 -19.44 46.45 24.61
CA VAL A 415 -19.56 45.90 23.26
C VAL A 415 -19.74 44.38 23.35
N LEU A 416 -20.96 43.88 23.20
CA LEU A 416 -21.23 42.43 23.23
C LEU A 416 -20.98 41.82 21.85
N VAL A 417 -19.98 40.95 21.71
CA VAL A 417 -19.79 40.14 20.50
C VAL A 417 -20.81 38.99 20.51
N TRP A 418 -21.89 39.14 19.73
CA TRP A 418 -23.04 38.24 19.75
C TRP A 418 -23.68 38.10 18.34
N PRO A 419 -23.46 36.96 17.65
CA PRO A 419 -24.02 36.67 16.33
C PRO A 419 -25.55 36.78 16.24
N GLU A 420 -26.08 37.29 15.13
CA GLU A 420 -27.53 37.52 14.93
C GLU A 420 -28.34 36.21 14.94
N ASP A 421 -27.79 35.16 14.35
CA ASP A 421 -28.31 33.78 14.41
C ASP A 421 -28.38 33.23 15.85
N GLN A 422 -27.48 33.68 16.73
CA GLN A 422 -27.41 33.30 18.15
C GLN A 422 -28.19 34.23 19.08
N ARG A 423 -28.73 35.35 18.57
CA ARG A 423 -29.66 36.26 19.28
C ARG A 423 -31.12 35.83 19.14
N ARG A 424 -31.47 35.06 18.12
CA ARG A 424 -32.86 34.65 17.84
C ARG A 424 -33.42 33.76 18.95
N GLY A 425 -34.50 34.22 19.59
CA GLY A 425 -35.15 33.54 20.71
C GLY A 425 -34.48 33.76 22.08
N ALA A 426 -33.39 34.52 22.14
CA ALA A 426 -32.72 34.85 23.39
C ALA A 426 -33.27 36.13 24.03
N THR A 427 -32.99 36.33 25.32
CA THR A 427 -33.24 37.58 26.06
C THR A 427 -31.98 37.98 26.81
N LEU A 428 -31.68 39.29 26.84
CA LEU A 428 -30.60 39.89 27.61
C LEU A 428 -31.17 40.81 28.69
N THR A 429 -30.53 40.79 29.86
CA THR A 429 -30.62 41.86 30.86
C THR A 429 -29.22 42.41 31.16
N ILE A 430 -29.16 43.71 31.44
CA ILE A 430 -28.01 44.40 32.03
C ILE A 430 -28.53 45.03 33.33
N ASP A 431 -27.95 44.68 34.47
CA ASP A 431 -28.40 45.10 35.80
C ASP A 431 -29.89 44.81 36.08
N GLY A 432 -30.36 43.65 35.60
CA GLY A 432 -31.76 43.23 35.62
C GLY A 432 -32.67 43.98 34.62
N LEU A 433 -32.20 45.05 33.98
CA LEU A 433 -32.95 45.80 32.97
C LEU A 433 -32.85 45.11 31.60
N ARG A 434 -34.00 44.69 31.07
CA ARG A 434 -34.10 43.98 29.79
C ARG A 434 -33.67 44.84 28.61
N GLN A 435 -32.78 44.31 27.78
CA GLN A 435 -32.23 44.99 26.61
C GLN A 435 -32.84 44.47 25.29
N ASP A 436 -32.90 45.36 24.30
CA ASP A 436 -33.40 45.07 22.95
C ASP A 436 -32.29 44.50 22.05
N VAL A 437 -32.14 43.18 22.09
CA VAL A 437 -31.21 42.42 21.23
C VAL A 437 -31.73 42.20 19.81
N SER A 438 -32.95 42.65 19.49
CA SER A 438 -33.65 42.34 18.22
C SER A 438 -33.33 43.30 17.07
N ARG A 439 -32.57 44.38 17.36
CA ARG A 439 -32.20 45.38 16.37
C ARG A 439 -31.33 44.80 15.25
N LYS A 440 -31.69 45.15 14.01
CA LYS A 440 -30.83 45.00 12.85
C LYS A 440 -29.73 46.06 12.90
N LEU A 441 -28.49 45.61 12.74
CA LEU A 441 -27.31 46.45 12.67
C LEU A 441 -26.84 46.57 11.21
N GLY A 442 -25.99 47.57 10.93
CA GLY A 442 -25.57 47.90 9.57
C GLY A 442 -24.73 46.80 8.90
N THR A 443 -24.66 46.83 7.57
CA THR A 443 -23.93 45.83 6.76
C THR A 443 -22.41 46.00 6.85
N SER A 444 -21.81 45.52 7.95
CA SER A 444 -20.37 45.30 8.09
C SER A 444 -20.09 44.05 8.94
N PRO A 445 -18.97 43.30 8.77
CA PRO A 445 -18.91 41.89 9.20
C PRO A 445 -18.70 41.60 10.71
N SER A 446 -18.71 42.59 11.60
CA SER A 446 -18.46 42.40 13.04
C SER A 446 -19.77 42.35 13.84
N GLN A 447 -19.99 41.22 14.51
CA GLN A 447 -21.25 40.87 15.18
C GLN A 447 -21.35 41.50 16.58
N GLN A 448 -21.55 42.81 16.70
CA GLN A 448 -21.41 43.55 17.96
C GLN A 448 -22.66 44.38 18.35
N LEU A 449 -23.09 44.29 19.62
CA LEU A 449 -24.11 45.17 20.23
C LEU A 449 -23.43 46.17 21.19
N GLU A 450 -23.62 47.47 20.96
CA GLU A 450 -23.05 48.54 21.80
C GLU A 450 -24.07 49.07 22.83
N PHE A 451 -23.61 49.31 24.06
CA PHE A 451 -24.37 49.93 25.15
C PHE A 451 -23.50 50.98 25.85
N ASP A 452 -23.93 52.25 25.88
CA ASP A 452 -23.29 53.28 26.72
C ASP A 452 -23.85 53.19 28.15
N LEU A 453 -22.96 53.04 29.12
CA LEU A 453 -23.25 52.85 30.55
C LEU A 453 -22.47 53.89 31.38
N ASP A 454 -22.90 54.11 32.64
CA ASP A 454 -22.13 54.96 33.56
C ASP A 454 -20.97 54.14 34.16
N PRO A 455 -19.80 54.72 34.51
CA PRO A 455 -18.64 53.90 34.92
C PRO A 455 -18.82 53.25 36.31
N GLY A 456 -18.69 51.93 36.39
CA GLY A 456 -18.89 51.18 37.64
C GLY A 456 -19.09 49.68 37.43
N GLN A 457 -19.66 49.00 38.43
CA GLN A 457 -19.95 47.56 38.37
C GLN A 457 -21.26 47.29 37.61
N HIS A 458 -21.24 46.33 36.68
CA HIS A 458 -22.41 45.88 35.90
C HIS A 458 -22.53 44.36 35.85
N THR A 459 -23.76 43.87 35.74
CA THR A 459 -24.11 42.46 35.63
C THR A 459 -24.85 42.17 34.33
N LEU A 460 -24.42 41.13 33.62
CA LEU A 460 -24.95 40.71 32.32
C LEU A 460 -25.54 39.32 32.45
N HIS A 461 -26.79 39.13 32.02
CA HIS A 461 -27.44 37.81 32.02
C HIS A 461 -28.25 37.62 30.74
N ALA A 462 -27.92 36.57 29.98
CA ALA A 462 -28.61 36.19 28.76
C ALA A 462 -29.12 34.75 28.81
N VAL A 463 -30.38 34.56 28.42
CA VAL A 463 -31.15 33.31 28.51
C VAL A 463 -31.61 32.87 27.11
N ARG A 464 -31.51 31.57 26.80
CA ARG A 464 -32.01 30.97 25.54
C ARG A 464 -32.42 29.53 25.76
N GLU A 465 -33.60 29.16 25.27
CA GLU A 465 -34.15 27.80 25.37
C GLU A 465 -33.22 26.74 24.77
N GLY A 466 -32.96 25.66 25.52
CA GLY A 466 -32.07 24.55 25.12
C GLY A 466 -30.58 24.75 25.44
N TYR A 467 -30.19 25.86 26.07
CA TYR A 467 -28.81 26.18 26.42
C TYR A 467 -28.69 26.59 27.90
N GLU A 468 -27.47 26.51 28.43
CA GLU A 468 -27.11 27.08 29.73
C GLU A 468 -27.13 28.61 29.67
N ASP A 469 -27.59 29.24 30.75
CA ASP A 469 -27.62 30.70 30.89
C ASP A 469 -26.21 31.30 30.85
N PHE A 470 -26.03 32.33 30.03
CA PHE A 470 -24.81 33.13 30.01
C PHE A 470 -24.89 34.19 31.09
N GLN A 471 -23.97 34.17 32.05
CA GLN A 471 -23.83 35.19 33.10
C GLN A 471 -22.40 35.74 33.14
N HIS A 472 -22.27 37.06 33.28
CA HIS A 472 -20.97 37.74 33.34
C HIS A 472 -21.08 39.00 34.21
N THR A 473 -20.00 39.36 34.93
CA THR A 473 -19.94 40.57 35.76
C THR A 473 -18.73 41.39 35.35
N LEU A 474 -18.93 42.70 35.24
CA LEU A 474 -17.91 43.70 34.94
C LEU A 474 -17.72 44.52 36.21
N ASP A 475 -16.67 44.27 37.00
CA ASP A 475 -16.53 44.89 38.33
C ASP A 475 -16.15 46.38 38.31
N ASP A 476 -15.57 46.86 37.20
CA ASP A 476 -15.24 48.26 36.97
C ASP A 476 -15.20 48.54 35.45
N LEU A 477 -16.34 48.89 34.88
CA LEU A 477 -16.46 49.28 33.48
C LEU A 477 -15.93 50.71 33.29
N GLN A 478 -14.77 50.84 32.63
CA GLN A 478 -14.11 52.11 32.32
C GLN A 478 -13.69 52.12 30.85
N GLY A 479 -13.92 53.23 30.14
CA GLY A 479 -13.62 53.31 28.70
C GLY A 479 -14.53 52.39 27.86
N GLU A 480 -13.96 51.57 26.98
CA GLU A 480 -14.69 50.61 26.16
C GLU A 480 -14.25 49.17 26.49
N VAL A 481 -15.20 48.27 26.73
CA VAL A 481 -14.96 46.86 27.08
C VAL A 481 -15.77 45.94 26.17
N THR A 482 -15.12 44.93 25.61
CA THR A 482 -15.74 43.96 24.68
C THR A 482 -15.91 42.60 25.34
N VAL A 483 -17.12 42.03 25.32
CA VAL A 483 -17.46 40.74 25.95
C VAL A 483 -18.09 39.79 24.92
N PRO A 484 -17.53 38.59 24.68
CA PRO A 484 -18.16 37.59 23.81
C PRO A 484 -19.29 36.83 24.53
N VAL A 485 -20.41 36.64 23.85
CA VAL A 485 -21.52 35.80 24.32
C VAL A 485 -21.41 34.41 23.69
N THR A 486 -21.31 33.37 24.52
CA THR A 486 -21.12 31.98 24.08
C THR A 486 -22.16 31.05 24.70
N TRP A 487 -22.83 30.25 23.87
CA TRP A 487 -23.83 29.27 24.31
C TRP A 487 -23.23 27.87 24.53
N LYS A 488 -23.72 27.16 25.56
CA LYS A 488 -23.45 25.74 25.81
C LYS A 488 -24.77 24.98 25.85
N ALA A 489 -24.93 23.96 25.01
CA ALA A 489 -26.20 23.24 24.85
C ALA A 489 -26.47 22.30 26.03
N LEU A 490 -27.75 22.20 26.44
CA LEU A 490 -28.19 21.26 27.46
C LEU A 490 -28.45 19.87 26.86
N PRO A 491 -28.04 18.76 27.50
CA PRO A 491 -28.36 17.42 27.04
C PRO A 491 -29.87 17.16 27.05
N ARG A 492 -30.39 16.60 25.96
CA ARG A 492 -31.76 16.07 25.93
C ARG A 492 -31.82 14.71 26.62
N ALA A 493 -32.92 14.45 27.33
CA ALA A 493 -33.20 13.12 27.85
C ALA A 493 -33.60 12.19 26.70
N ARG A 494 -33.08 10.96 26.70
CA ARG A 494 -33.50 9.92 25.74
C ARG A 494 -34.92 9.43 26.04
N PRO A 495 -35.66 8.94 25.02
CA PRO A 495 -36.91 8.22 25.21
C PRO A 495 -36.75 7.04 26.19
N SER A 496 -37.84 6.69 26.89
CA SER A 496 -37.89 5.44 27.66
C SER A 496 -37.98 4.22 26.74
N ALA A 497 -37.63 3.05 27.25
CA ALA A 497 -37.73 1.79 26.48
C ALA A 497 -39.17 1.53 26.00
N GLU A 498 -40.17 1.83 26.83
CA GLU A 498 -41.60 1.69 26.51
C GLU A 498 -42.02 2.63 25.37
N GLN A 499 -41.53 3.88 25.37
CA GLN A 499 -41.77 4.84 24.29
C GLN A 499 -41.11 4.39 22.97
N LEU A 500 -39.89 3.85 23.05
CA LEU A 500 -39.17 3.33 21.89
C LEU A 500 -39.86 2.09 21.31
N GLU A 501 -40.28 1.13 22.16
CA GLU A 501 -41.02 -0.07 21.76
C GLU A 501 -42.36 0.26 21.10
N GLN A 502 -43.12 1.21 21.68
CA GLN A 502 -44.38 1.69 21.09
C GLN A 502 -44.13 2.39 19.73
N ALA A 503 -43.07 3.19 19.61
CA ALA A 503 -42.70 3.84 18.36
C ALA A 503 -42.26 2.84 17.29
N ARG A 504 -41.49 1.80 17.65
CA ARG A 504 -41.09 0.69 16.77
C ARG A 504 -42.28 -0.07 16.23
N ALA A 505 -43.20 -0.51 17.09
CA ALA A 505 -44.42 -1.19 16.68
C ALA A 505 -45.30 -0.32 15.75
N SER A 506 -45.35 0.99 16.00
CA SER A 506 -46.11 1.94 15.17
C SER A 506 -45.47 2.17 13.80
N PHE A 507 -44.14 2.30 13.74
CA PHE A 507 -43.39 2.45 12.49
C PHE A 507 -43.44 1.16 11.65
N GLN A 508 -43.37 -0.01 12.30
CA GLN A 508 -43.51 -1.31 11.65
C GLN A 508 -44.87 -1.45 10.93
N GLN A 509 -45.98 -1.13 11.62
CA GLN A 509 -47.31 -1.13 11.00
C GLN A 509 -47.40 -0.16 9.81
N ALA A 510 -46.71 0.98 9.87
CA ALA A 510 -46.71 1.96 8.79
C ALA A 510 -45.97 1.46 7.53
N TYR A 511 -44.79 0.85 7.66
CA TYR A 511 -44.02 0.43 6.46
C TYR A 511 -44.56 -0.83 5.79
N LEU A 512 -45.23 -1.72 6.53
CA LEU A 512 -45.87 -2.92 5.97
C LEU A 512 -46.91 -2.58 4.88
N GLU A 513 -47.50 -1.38 4.96
CA GLU A 513 -48.47 -0.89 3.98
C GLU A 513 -47.83 -0.23 2.74
N TYR A 514 -46.50 -0.08 2.68
CA TYR A 514 -45.82 0.58 1.55
C TYR A 514 -45.81 -0.31 0.29
N ASP A 515 -46.01 0.30 -0.88
CA ASP A 515 -46.02 -0.42 -2.18
C ASP A 515 -44.64 -0.97 -2.56
N GLU A 516 -43.55 -0.36 -2.07
CA GLU A 516 -42.18 -0.89 -2.14
C GLU A 516 -42.06 -2.18 -1.33
N TYR A 517 -42.60 -2.22 -0.11
CA TYR A 517 -42.58 -3.41 0.75
C TYR A 517 -43.41 -4.54 0.12
N LYS A 518 -44.59 -4.23 -0.39
CA LYS A 518 -45.49 -5.19 -1.06
C LYS A 518 -44.87 -5.77 -2.34
N ARG A 519 -44.24 -4.93 -3.19
CA ARG A 519 -43.48 -5.39 -4.36
C ARG A 519 -42.28 -6.24 -3.97
N TRP A 520 -41.47 -5.75 -3.03
CA TRP A 520 -40.31 -6.50 -2.51
C TRP A 520 -40.70 -7.87 -1.96
N GLN A 521 -41.78 -7.96 -1.17
CA GLN A 521 -42.26 -9.22 -0.60
C GLN A 521 -42.68 -10.21 -1.70
N ALA A 522 -43.44 -9.73 -2.70
CA ALA A 522 -43.96 -10.53 -3.81
C ALA A 522 -42.91 -11.00 -4.84
N GLU A 523 -41.79 -10.27 -4.98
CA GLU A 523 -40.75 -10.61 -5.95
C GLU A 523 -40.03 -11.93 -5.61
N THR A 524 -39.69 -12.72 -6.64
CA THR A 524 -39.04 -14.02 -6.55
C THR A 524 -37.66 -14.06 -7.24
N ASP A 525 -37.39 -13.17 -8.20
CA ASP A 525 -36.06 -13.00 -8.77
C ASP A 525 -35.11 -12.33 -7.76
N ALA A 526 -33.93 -12.92 -7.53
CA ALA A 526 -33.02 -12.46 -6.49
C ALA A 526 -32.49 -11.02 -6.74
N ASP A 527 -32.17 -10.67 -7.98
CA ASP A 527 -31.59 -9.36 -8.31
C ASP A 527 -32.63 -8.25 -8.39
N THR A 528 -33.86 -8.58 -8.80
CA THR A 528 -35.00 -7.66 -8.72
C THR A 528 -35.45 -7.47 -7.26
N LYS A 529 -35.49 -8.53 -6.46
CA LYS A 529 -35.78 -8.44 -5.02
C LYS A 529 -34.73 -7.62 -4.27
N ARG A 530 -33.43 -7.77 -4.58
CA ARG A 530 -32.36 -6.92 -4.05
C ARG A 530 -32.53 -5.44 -4.43
N ARG A 531 -32.99 -5.13 -5.65
CA ARG A 531 -33.26 -3.76 -6.11
C ARG A 531 -34.50 -3.15 -5.43
N GLU A 532 -35.59 -3.89 -5.32
CA GLU A 532 -36.80 -3.42 -4.63
C GLU A 532 -36.57 -3.24 -3.12
N PHE A 533 -35.75 -4.08 -2.49
CA PHE A 533 -35.34 -3.87 -1.10
C PHE A 533 -34.57 -2.55 -0.93
N LYS A 534 -33.67 -2.23 -1.87
CA LYS A 534 -32.97 -0.93 -1.82
C LYS A 534 -33.97 0.23 -1.94
N THR A 535 -34.91 0.17 -2.88
CA THR A 535 -35.95 1.20 -3.03
C THR A 535 -36.77 1.40 -1.74
N LEU A 536 -37.12 0.30 -1.05
CA LEU A 536 -37.75 0.35 0.26
C LEU A 536 -36.84 1.01 1.30
N ALA A 537 -35.58 0.58 1.42
CA ALA A 537 -34.65 1.10 2.42
C ALA A 537 -34.32 2.60 2.23
N ASP A 538 -34.11 3.02 0.98
CA ASP A 538 -33.93 4.44 0.62
C ASP A 538 -35.16 5.27 1.06
N ARG A 539 -36.39 4.73 0.91
CA ARG A 539 -37.63 5.34 1.41
C ARG A 539 -37.69 5.37 2.95
N LEU A 540 -37.39 4.26 3.64
CA LEU A 540 -37.40 4.18 5.10
C LEU A 540 -36.43 5.19 5.73
N GLN A 541 -35.23 5.33 5.16
CA GLN A 541 -34.23 6.30 5.60
C GLN A 541 -34.71 7.76 5.43
N VAL A 542 -35.46 8.06 4.37
CA VAL A 542 -36.07 9.39 4.18
C VAL A 542 -37.18 9.66 5.19
N GLU A 543 -38.01 8.67 5.55
CA GLU A 543 -39.04 8.83 6.60
C GLU A 543 -38.40 9.01 7.99
N ALA A 544 -37.35 8.23 8.32
CA ALA A 544 -36.58 8.38 9.57
C ALA A 544 -36.02 9.80 9.76
N GLN A 545 -35.63 10.47 8.66
CA GLN A 545 -35.13 11.85 8.66
C GLN A 545 -36.22 12.93 8.75
N ARG A 546 -37.52 12.57 8.65
CA ARG A 546 -38.65 13.52 8.84
C ARG A 546 -39.09 13.65 10.29
N PHE A 547 -38.85 12.62 11.11
CA PHE A 547 -39.10 12.69 12.55
C PHE A 547 -38.18 13.70 13.23
N ALA A 548 -38.59 14.19 14.39
CA ALA A 548 -37.81 15.19 15.12
C ALA A 548 -36.48 14.58 15.61
N GLN A 549 -35.40 15.37 15.58
CA GLN A 549 -34.10 14.92 16.07
C GLN A 549 -34.19 14.51 17.55
N ASP A 550 -33.60 13.37 17.89
CA ASP A 550 -33.67 12.67 19.19
C ASP A 550 -35.04 12.05 19.56
N SER A 551 -36.04 12.04 18.67
CA SER A 551 -37.37 11.50 19.02
C SER A 551 -37.42 9.96 19.02
N ALA A 552 -38.38 9.40 19.75
CA ALA A 552 -38.60 7.96 19.83
C ALA A 552 -38.88 7.36 18.44
N GLU A 553 -39.62 8.08 17.61
CA GLU A 553 -39.97 7.70 16.24
C GLU A 553 -38.77 7.71 15.31
N GLN A 554 -37.83 8.67 15.46
CA GLN A 554 -36.59 8.68 14.69
C GLN A 554 -35.70 7.47 15.04
N LEU A 555 -35.49 7.22 16.33
CA LEU A 555 -34.66 6.09 16.78
C LEU A 555 -35.29 4.75 16.36
N ALA A 556 -36.59 4.59 16.60
CA ALA A 556 -37.37 3.43 16.16
C ALA A 556 -37.29 3.17 14.66
N ALA A 557 -37.40 4.23 13.83
CA ALA A 557 -37.34 4.10 12.38
C ALA A 557 -35.98 3.58 11.89
N PHE A 558 -34.87 4.03 12.50
CA PHE A 558 -33.54 3.51 12.19
C PHE A 558 -33.35 2.07 12.68
N GLU A 559 -33.77 1.74 13.91
CA GLU A 559 -33.66 0.39 14.47
C GLU A 559 -34.45 -0.66 13.67
N GLU A 560 -35.73 -0.40 13.37
CA GLU A 560 -36.57 -1.29 12.56
C GLU A 560 -36.00 -1.47 11.14
N SER A 561 -35.48 -0.40 10.53
CA SER A 561 -34.85 -0.48 9.20
C SER A 561 -33.58 -1.34 9.22
N LEU A 562 -32.77 -1.22 10.27
CA LEU A 562 -31.56 -2.00 10.46
C LEU A 562 -31.88 -3.48 10.69
N GLU A 563 -32.86 -3.78 11.54
CA GLU A 563 -33.32 -5.14 11.81
C GLU A 563 -33.94 -5.80 10.57
N LEU A 564 -34.74 -5.06 9.79
CA LEU A 564 -35.28 -5.52 8.52
C LEU A 564 -34.17 -5.83 7.49
N ALA A 565 -33.11 -5.00 7.42
CA ALA A 565 -31.96 -5.25 6.54
C ALA A 565 -31.13 -6.47 6.98
N LEU A 566 -30.96 -6.68 8.29
CA LEU A 566 -30.29 -7.84 8.88
C LEU A 566 -31.05 -9.15 8.59
N ASN A 567 -32.35 -9.19 8.93
CA ASN A 567 -33.22 -10.36 8.76
C ASN A 567 -33.40 -10.76 7.28
N THR A 568 -33.03 -9.89 6.34
CA THR A 568 -33.11 -10.13 4.89
C THR A 568 -31.74 -10.25 4.20
N SER A 569 -30.64 -10.28 4.98
CA SER A 569 -29.25 -10.37 4.49
C SER A 569 -28.77 -9.22 3.57
N HIS A 570 -29.34 -8.02 3.71
CA HIS A 570 -28.91 -6.82 2.98
C HIS A 570 -27.82 -6.04 3.74
N PHE A 571 -26.69 -6.70 4.03
CA PHE A 571 -25.64 -6.18 4.92
C PHE A 571 -25.02 -4.85 4.48
N VAL A 572 -24.89 -4.61 3.17
CA VAL A 572 -24.46 -3.30 2.62
C VAL A 572 -25.44 -2.19 2.98
N THR A 573 -26.75 -2.47 2.92
CA THR A 573 -27.81 -1.52 3.30
C THR A 573 -27.84 -1.33 4.82
N ALA A 574 -27.66 -2.40 5.60
CA ALA A 574 -27.53 -2.33 7.06
C ALA A 574 -26.37 -1.41 7.49
N GLN A 575 -25.21 -1.49 6.82
CA GLN A 575 -24.10 -0.57 7.07
C GLN A 575 -24.44 0.88 6.70
N ALA A 576 -25.10 1.11 5.56
CA ALA A 576 -25.55 2.46 5.16
C ALA A 576 -26.55 3.08 6.16
N ILE A 577 -27.38 2.26 6.81
CA ILE A 577 -28.28 2.68 7.89
C ILE A 577 -27.47 3.08 9.14
N ILE A 578 -26.45 2.33 9.53
CA ILE A 578 -25.54 2.70 10.63
C ILE A 578 -24.77 4.00 10.32
N ASP A 579 -24.34 4.17 9.07
CA ASP A 579 -23.67 5.40 8.62
C ASP A 579 -24.63 6.60 8.62
N ALA A 580 -25.94 6.39 8.43
CA ALA A 580 -26.97 7.39 8.59
C ALA A 580 -27.28 7.70 10.07
N MET A 581 -27.34 6.68 10.94
CA MET A 581 -27.46 6.83 12.39
C MET A 581 -26.30 7.67 12.94
N ARG A 582 -25.07 7.45 12.45
CA ARG A 582 -23.88 8.25 12.79
C ARG A 582 -24.02 9.74 12.39
N GLN A 583 -24.69 10.04 11.28
CA GLN A 583 -24.89 11.42 10.80
C GLN A 583 -25.90 12.23 11.64
N THR A 584 -26.75 11.58 12.44
CA THR A 584 -27.72 12.27 13.32
C THR A 584 -27.07 12.88 14.57
N GLY A 585 -25.91 12.35 14.99
CA GLY A 585 -25.24 12.72 16.25
C GLY A 585 -25.92 12.23 17.53
N THR A 586 -26.99 11.41 17.44
CA THR A 586 -27.84 11.02 18.58
C THR A 586 -27.41 9.71 19.27
N TYR A 587 -26.71 8.84 18.52
CA TYR A 587 -26.16 7.57 18.99
C TYR A 587 -24.75 7.76 19.55
N ARG A 588 -24.40 7.01 20.60
CA ARG A 588 -23.05 6.97 21.17
C ARG A 588 -22.15 6.14 20.26
N ASP A 589 -20.86 6.45 20.19
CA ASP A 589 -19.91 5.68 19.35
C ASP A 589 -19.89 4.19 19.67
N GLN A 590 -20.06 3.80 20.94
CA GLN A 590 -20.19 2.40 21.34
C GLN A 590 -21.41 1.73 20.70
N GLU A 591 -22.56 2.40 20.65
CA GLU A 591 -23.80 1.82 20.10
C GLU A 591 -23.70 1.64 18.57
N LEU A 592 -22.98 2.55 17.90
CA LEU A 592 -22.66 2.43 16.47
C LEU A 592 -21.61 1.34 16.20
N ALA A 593 -20.70 1.09 17.15
CA ALA A 593 -19.75 -0.02 17.08
C ALA A 593 -20.45 -1.38 17.32
N ASP A 594 -21.27 -1.48 18.37
CA ASP A 594 -22.08 -2.66 18.71
C ASP A 594 -22.99 -3.04 17.53
N ALA A 595 -23.67 -2.07 16.92
CA ALA A 595 -24.47 -2.28 15.71
C ALA A 595 -23.62 -2.77 14.52
N GLY A 596 -22.43 -2.20 14.33
CA GLY A 596 -21.49 -2.64 13.29
C GLY A 596 -21.00 -4.07 13.49
N ASP A 597 -20.76 -4.47 14.74
CA ASP A 597 -20.43 -5.85 15.10
C ASP A 597 -21.61 -6.80 14.93
N VAL A 598 -22.85 -6.37 15.18
CA VAL A 598 -24.05 -7.16 14.86
C VAL A 598 -24.16 -7.41 13.34
N VAL A 599 -23.98 -6.38 12.50
CA VAL A 599 -23.98 -6.55 11.02
C VAL A 599 -22.85 -7.47 10.57
N TRP A 600 -21.63 -7.28 11.08
CA TRP A 600 -20.47 -8.10 10.73
C TRP A 600 -20.67 -9.58 11.09
N ASN A 601 -21.10 -9.86 12.33
CA ASN A 601 -21.36 -11.22 12.79
C ASN A 601 -22.61 -11.83 12.13
N ALA A 602 -23.60 -11.04 11.70
CA ALA A 602 -24.72 -11.54 10.90
C ALA A 602 -24.27 -11.91 9.47
N ALA A 603 -23.44 -11.08 8.84
CA ALA A 603 -22.89 -11.32 7.52
C ALA A 603 -22.07 -12.61 7.47
N LEU A 604 -21.06 -12.75 8.34
CA LEU A 604 -20.20 -13.95 8.39
C LEU A 604 -20.99 -15.25 8.64
N ARG A 605 -22.17 -15.17 9.26
CA ARG A 605 -23.08 -16.30 9.52
C ARG A 605 -24.21 -16.43 8.50
N SER A 606 -24.26 -15.61 7.43
CA SER A 606 -25.27 -15.75 6.39
C SER A 606 -25.02 -16.93 5.47
N THR A 607 -26.07 -17.48 4.85
CA THR A 607 -25.96 -18.38 3.69
C THR A 607 -26.00 -17.61 2.36
N ALA A 608 -26.34 -16.31 2.38
CA ALA A 608 -26.38 -15.46 1.20
C ALA A 608 -24.96 -14.97 0.83
N ILE A 609 -24.27 -15.74 0.00
CA ILE A 609 -22.84 -15.55 -0.29
C ILE A 609 -22.54 -14.25 -1.07
N ASP A 610 -23.27 -13.90 -2.13
CA ASP A 610 -22.99 -12.65 -2.88
C ASP A 610 -23.16 -11.36 -2.03
N PRO A 611 -24.24 -11.21 -1.22
CA PRO A 611 -24.37 -10.10 -0.28
C PRO A 611 -23.27 -10.05 0.78
N LEU A 612 -22.84 -11.21 1.30
CA LEU A 612 -21.70 -11.34 2.20
C LEU A 612 -20.40 -10.85 1.54
N VAL A 613 -20.05 -11.33 0.35
CA VAL A 613 -18.84 -10.92 -0.38
C VAL A 613 -18.86 -9.42 -0.68
N SER A 614 -20.01 -8.89 -1.11
CA SER A 614 -20.19 -7.46 -1.38
C SER A 614 -19.97 -6.60 -0.12
N TYR A 615 -20.45 -7.06 1.04
CA TYR A 615 -20.27 -6.40 2.33
C TYR A 615 -18.82 -6.48 2.84
N LEU A 616 -18.13 -7.62 2.72
CA LEU A 616 -16.73 -7.72 3.13
C LEU A 616 -15.83 -6.78 2.30
N ILE A 617 -16.10 -6.64 0.99
CA ILE A 617 -15.39 -5.70 0.12
C ILE A 617 -15.66 -4.24 0.52
N LEU A 618 -16.90 -3.90 0.90
CA LEU A 618 -17.22 -2.59 1.48
C LEU A 618 -16.44 -2.32 2.77
N MET A 619 -16.47 -3.26 3.72
CA MET A 619 -15.83 -3.12 5.02
C MET A 619 -14.29 -3.07 4.93
N LYS A 620 -13.70 -3.72 3.94
CA LYS A 620 -12.26 -3.58 3.65
C LYS A 620 -11.88 -2.12 3.38
N ASN A 621 -12.71 -1.40 2.63
CA ASN A 621 -12.47 0.02 2.31
C ASN A 621 -12.68 0.92 3.54
N ALA A 622 -13.45 0.46 4.54
CA ALA A 622 -13.56 1.08 5.87
C ALA A 622 -12.45 0.63 6.85
N GLY A 623 -11.49 -0.20 6.42
CA GLY A 623 -10.35 -0.66 7.21
C GLY A 623 -10.57 -1.92 8.04
N ARG A 624 -11.73 -2.60 7.94
CA ARG A 624 -12.03 -3.84 8.65
C ARG A 624 -11.82 -5.06 7.74
N VAL A 625 -11.00 -6.00 8.17
CA VAL A 625 -10.71 -7.26 7.46
C VAL A 625 -10.97 -8.49 8.35
N PRO A 626 -11.32 -9.66 7.79
CA PRO A 626 -11.48 -10.89 8.56
C PRO A 626 -10.15 -11.39 9.15
N SER A 627 -10.16 -11.71 10.44
CA SER A 627 -9.10 -12.47 11.11
C SER A 627 -9.02 -13.90 10.58
N ASP A 628 -7.91 -14.61 10.84
CA ASP A 628 -7.67 -15.96 10.31
C ASP A 628 -8.77 -16.97 10.70
N ALA A 629 -9.34 -16.83 11.90
CA ALA A 629 -10.48 -17.61 12.36
C ALA A 629 -11.76 -17.31 11.57
N GLU A 630 -11.98 -16.05 11.18
CA GLU A 630 -13.12 -15.63 10.35
C GLU A 630 -12.92 -16.02 8.88
N GLN A 631 -11.69 -15.99 8.36
CA GLN A 631 -11.34 -16.54 7.04
C GLN A 631 -11.58 -18.06 6.98
N THR A 632 -11.26 -18.77 8.07
CA THR A 632 -11.56 -20.20 8.22
C THR A 632 -13.07 -20.46 8.24
N ALA A 633 -13.83 -19.65 8.99
CA ALA A 633 -15.29 -19.74 8.99
C ALA A 633 -15.90 -19.41 7.61
N LEU A 634 -15.32 -18.46 6.87
CA LEU A 634 -15.72 -18.13 5.50
C LEU A 634 -15.48 -19.31 4.54
N ARG A 635 -14.29 -19.94 4.59
CA ARG A 635 -13.98 -21.17 3.83
C ARG A 635 -15.08 -22.21 4.05
N ASP A 636 -15.42 -22.49 5.30
CA ASP A 636 -16.43 -23.49 5.65
C ASP A 636 -17.84 -23.08 5.16
N ARG A 637 -18.14 -21.78 5.15
CA ARG A 637 -19.40 -21.24 4.59
C ARG A 637 -19.51 -21.40 3.07
N PHE A 638 -18.41 -21.20 2.32
CA PHE A 638 -18.37 -21.49 0.89
C PHE A 638 -18.57 -22.99 0.60
N VAL A 639 -17.98 -23.86 1.43
CA VAL A 639 -18.14 -25.33 1.31
C VAL A 639 -19.58 -25.78 1.63
N GLN A 640 -20.23 -25.14 2.62
CA GLN A 640 -21.63 -25.39 2.94
C GLN A 640 -22.58 -24.90 1.85
N ALA A 641 -22.35 -23.72 1.26
CA ALA A 641 -23.18 -23.21 0.17
C ALA A 641 -23.18 -24.13 -1.08
N ALA A 642 -22.18 -25.01 -1.23
CA ALA A 642 -22.18 -26.04 -2.26
C ALA A 642 -23.18 -27.19 -1.99
N ASP A 643 -23.51 -27.51 -0.72
CA ASP A 643 -24.60 -28.46 -0.40
C ASP A 643 -25.97 -27.92 -0.81
N ASP A 644 -26.17 -26.61 -0.63
CA ASP A 644 -27.39 -25.89 -1.00
C ASP A 644 -27.56 -25.71 -2.54
N ARG A 645 -26.74 -26.42 -3.33
CA ARG A 645 -26.71 -26.45 -4.80
C ARG A 645 -26.37 -25.12 -5.47
N ALA A 646 -25.73 -24.19 -4.76
CA ALA A 646 -25.17 -23.01 -5.40
C ALA A 646 -24.11 -23.41 -6.44
N SER A 647 -24.03 -22.65 -7.54
CA SER A 647 -23.13 -22.97 -8.66
C SER A 647 -21.66 -23.01 -8.19
N PRO A 648 -20.95 -24.15 -8.30
CA PRO A 648 -19.55 -24.25 -7.89
C PRO A 648 -18.66 -23.25 -8.64
N TRP A 649 -19.02 -22.93 -9.89
CA TRP A 649 -18.38 -21.92 -10.73
C TRP A 649 -18.52 -20.50 -10.17
N SER A 650 -19.67 -20.18 -9.56
CA SER A 650 -19.92 -18.90 -8.90
C SER A 650 -19.19 -18.82 -7.56
N LEU A 651 -19.34 -19.84 -6.69
CA LEU A 651 -18.69 -19.89 -5.38
C LEU A 651 -17.15 -19.75 -5.48
N THR A 652 -16.52 -20.49 -6.40
CA THR A 652 -15.07 -20.38 -6.64
C THR A 652 -14.64 -19.02 -7.19
N GLY A 653 -15.44 -18.40 -8.07
CA GLY A 653 -15.21 -17.04 -8.58
C GLY A 653 -15.38 -15.95 -7.50
N LEU A 654 -16.26 -16.18 -6.53
CA LEU A 654 -16.47 -15.31 -5.37
C LEU A 654 -15.32 -15.44 -4.36
N VAL A 655 -14.75 -16.64 -4.16
CA VAL A 655 -13.49 -16.82 -3.42
C VAL A 655 -12.32 -16.15 -4.15
N GLU A 656 -12.25 -16.24 -5.48
CA GLU A 656 -11.27 -15.51 -6.30
C GLU A 656 -11.39 -13.99 -6.11
N ALA A 657 -12.61 -13.45 -6.02
CA ALA A 657 -12.84 -12.04 -5.70
C ALA A 657 -12.37 -11.66 -4.28
N LEU A 658 -12.60 -12.52 -3.27
CA LEU A 658 -12.09 -12.28 -1.91
C LEU A 658 -10.56 -12.37 -1.81
N GLN A 659 -9.93 -13.31 -2.53
CA GLN A 659 -8.46 -13.40 -2.60
C GLN A 659 -7.86 -12.17 -3.28
N ALA A 660 -8.41 -11.76 -4.44
CA ALA A 660 -7.96 -10.55 -5.16
C ALA A 660 -8.22 -9.27 -4.35
N ALA A 661 -9.28 -9.26 -3.52
CA ALA A 661 -9.53 -8.20 -2.56
C ALA A 661 -8.63 -8.27 -1.31
N GLY A 662 -7.80 -9.30 -1.11
CA GLY A 662 -6.98 -9.47 0.10
C GLY A 662 -7.81 -9.64 1.38
N LEU A 663 -8.98 -10.28 1.25
CA LEU A 663 -9.89 -10.64 2.35
C LEU A 663 -9.78 -12.12 2.76
N MET A 664 -9.02 -12.90 2.00
CA MET A 664 -8.60 -14.27 2.31
C MET A 664 -7.14 -14.43 1.86
N THR A 665 -6.32 -15.15 2.62
CA THR A 665 -4.97 -15.57 2.18
C THR A 665 -5.04 -16.51 0.97
N GLU A 666 -3.92 -16.68 0.23
CA GLU A 666 -3.88 -17.63 -0.88
C GLU A 666 -4.20 -19.06 -0.42
N ASP A 667 -3.69 -19.50 0.73
CA ASP A 667 -3.91 -20.86 1.22
C ASP A 667 -5.38 -21.12 1.56
N VAL A 668 -6.03 -20.23 2.32
CA VAL A 668 -7.45 -20.40 2.70
C VAL A 668 -8.37 -20.23 1.49
N ALA A 669 -8.01 -19.39 0.52
CA ALA A 669 -8.70 -19.28 -0.77
C ALA A 669 -8.50 -20.50 -1.68
N ASN A 670 -7.33 -21.16 -1.61
CA ASN A 670 -7.08 -22.43 -2.29
C ASN A 670 -7.88 -23.56 -1.64
N GLU A 671 -7.89 -23.67 -0.30
CA GLU A 671 -8.71 -24.64 0.43
C GLU A 671 -10.20 -24.51 0.10
N ALA A 672 -10.74 -23.29 0.17
CA ALA A 672 -12.16 -23.06 -0.12
C ALA A 672 -12.53 -23.51 -1.54
N ARG A 673 -11.70 -23.20 -2.55
CA ARG A 673 -11.94 -23.61 -3.93
C ARG A 673 -11.79 -25.12 -4.13
N VAL A 674 -10.74 -25.72 -3.56
CA VAL A 674 -10.51 -27.17 -3.64
C VAL A 674 -11.65 -27.94 -2.99
N ALA A 675 -12.06 -27.55 -1.78
CA ALA A 675 -13.16 -28.19 -1.07
C ALA A 675 -14.51 -28.04 -1.79
N VAL A 676 -14.83 -26.86 -2.36
CA VAL A 676 -16.03 -26.66 -3.19
C VAL A 676 -16.01 -27.54 -4.46
N LEU A 677 -14.87 -27.65 -5.16
CA LEU A 677 -14.73 -28.49 -6.35
C LEU A 677 -14.79 -29.99 -6.01
N LEU A 678 -14.15 -30.43 -4.92
CA LEU A 678 -14.25 -31.79 -4.39
C LEU A 678 -15.67 -32.13 -3.96
N LYS A 679 -16.42 -31.18 -3.39
CA LYS A 679 -17.85 -31.36 -3.06
C LYS A 679 -18.67 -31.59 -4.33
N ALA A 680 -18.57 -30.68 -5.31
CA ALA A 680 -19.26 -30.77 -6.60
C ALA A 680 -18.93 -32.04 -7.41
N SER A 681 -17.75 -32.64 -7.22
CA SER A 681 -17.37 -33.89 -7.90
C SER A 681 -18.14 -35.13 -7.43
N ARG A 682 -18.64 -35.08 -6.18
CA ARG A 682 -19.38 -36.17 -5.53
C ARG A 682 -20.80 -36.27 -6.13
N ASP A 683 -21.37 -35.13 -6.54
CA ASP A 683 -22.68 -35.03 -7.18
C ASP A 683 -22.84 -35.81 -8.50
N LYS A 684 -24.10 -35.93 -8.94
CA LYS A 684 -24.45 -36.53 -10.21
C LYS A 684 -24.19 -35.55 -11.36
N VAL A 685 -23.08 -35.76 -12.07
CA VAL A 685 -22.77 -35.11 -13.36
C VAL A 685 -23.98 -35.22 -14.29
N THR A 686 -24.56 -34.07 -14.66
CA THR A 686 -25.82 -33.97 -15.42
C THR A 686 -25.61 -33.86 -16.93
N SER A 687 -24.44 -33.40 -17.38
CA SER A 687 -24.08 -33.28 -18.80
C SER A 687 -22.61 -33.66 -19.03
N ALA A 688 -22.26 -34.01 -20.26
CA ALA A 688 -20.88 -34.28 -20.63
C ALA A 688 -19.97 -33.05 -20.39
N GLU A 689 -20.42 -31.85 -20.76
CA GLU A 689 -19.66 -30.61 -20.57
C GLU A 689 -19.34 -30.36 -19.10
N ALA A 690 -20.36 -30.36 -18.22
CA ALA A 690 -20.15 -30.10 -16.79
C ALA A 690 -19.19 -31.09 -16.14
N GLY A 691 -19.17 -32.35 -16.61
CA GLY A 691 -18.20 -33.35 -16.15
C GLY A 691 -16.78 -33.13 -16.69
N PHE A 692 -16.61 -32.63 -17.92
CA PHE A 692 -15.30 -32.27 -18.46
C PHE A 692 -14.75 -30.97 -17.85
N SER A 693 -15.54 -29.90 -17.74
CA SER A 693 -15.11 -28.65 -17.10
C SER A 693 -14.70 -28.87 -15.64
N LEU A 694 -15.37 -29.79 -14.92
CA LEU A 694 -15.04 -30.14 -13.54
C LEU A 694 -13.81 -31.06 -13.45
N THR A 695 -13.55 -31.87 -14.48
CA THR A 695 -12.27 -32.59 -14.60
C THR A 695 -11.12 -31.59 -14.77
N GLU A 696 -11.23 -30.69 -15.74
CA GLU A 696 -10.25 -29.64 -16.03
C GLU A 696 -9.93 -28.82 -14.78
N ARG A 697 -10.96 -28.24 -14.14
CA ARG A 697 -10.72 -27.33 -13.00
C ARG A 697 -10.25 -28.04 -11.73
N LEU A 698 -10.47 -29.35 -11.57
CA LEU A 698 -9.83 -30.12 -10.49
C LEU A 698 -8.33 -30.31 -10.77
N LEU A 699 -7.94 -30.64 -12.00
CA LEU A 699 -6.52 -30.81 -12.36
C LEU A 699 -5.75 -29.49 -12.25
N ASP A 700 -6.38 -28.37 -12.63
CA ASP A 700 -5.80 -27.01 -12.55
C ASP A 700 -5.35 -26.59 -11.14
N PHE A 701 -6.00 -27.10 -10.09
CA PHE A 701 -5.66 -26.77 -8.70
C PHE A 701 -4.74 -27.80 -8.03
N VAL A 702 -4.51 -28.99 -8.61
CA VAL A 702 -3.66 -30.04 -8.01
C VAL A 702 -2.23 -29.55 -7.74
N PRO A 703 -1.53 -28.86 -8.67
CA PRO A 703 -0.21 -28.32 -8.39
C PRO A 703 -0.20 -27.20 -7.34
N ALA A 704 -1.28 -26.40 -7.25
CA ALA A 704 -1.39 -25.37 -6.22
C ALA A 704 -1.45 -26.00 -4.81
N VAL A 705 -2.13 -27.13 -4.67
CA VAL A 705 -2.14 -27.95 -3.43
C VAL A 705 -0.77 -28.56 -3.17
N LEU A 706 -0.12 -29.18 -4.16
CA LEU A 706 1.19 -29.84 -4.00
C LEU A 706 2.37 -28.90 -3.65
N ARG A 707 2.17 -27.58 -3.69
CA ARG A 707 3.14 -26.58 -3.20
C ARG A 707 3.11 -26.37 -1.69
N ARG A 708 2.08 -26.86 -0.99
CA ARG A 708 1.99 -26.74 0.47
C ARG A 708 3.09 -27.57 1.14
N ASP A 709 3.58 -27.07 2.28
CA ASP A 709 4.62 -27.70 3.10
C ASP A 709 4.02 -28.55 4.25
N ASP A 710 2.77 -28.99 4.10
CA ASP A 710 2.10 -29.94 5.00
C ASP A 710 1.98 -31.35 4.40
N ASP A 711 1.79 -32.34 5.27
CA ASP A 711 1.67 -33.76 4.89
C ASP A 711 0.32 -34.09 4.22
N GLU A 712 -0.72 -33.25 4.36
CA GLU A 712 -2.04 -33.48 3.77
C GLU A 712 -2.08 -33.14 2.28
N CYS A 713 -1.12 -32.36 1.76
CA CYS A 713 -1.07 -31.91 0.37
C CYS A 713 -1.10 -33.09 -0.63
N VAL A 714 -0.44 -34.20 -0.31
CA VAL A 714 -0.40 -35.42 -1.14
C VAL A 714 -1.76 -36.12 -1.13
N VAL A 715 -2.43 -36.16 0.02
CA VAL A 715 -3.76 -36.77 0.20
C VAL A 715 -4.82 -35.98 -0.57
N THR A 716 -4.86 -34.66 -0.36
CA THR A 716 -5.79 -33.76 -1.04
C THR A 716 -5.61 -33.77 -2.56
N ALA A 717 -4.36 -33.71 -3.04
CA ALA A 717 -4.06 -33.83 -4.47
C ALA A 717 -4.51 -35.19 -5.06
N THR A 718 -4.42 -36.26 -4.27
CA THR A 718 -4.89 -37.60 -4.65
C THR A 718 -6.41 -37.64 -4.77
N GLU A 719 -7.14 -37.13 -3.78
CA GLU A 719 -8.61 -37.00 -3.85
C GLU A 719 -9.04 -36.23 -5.10
N MET A 720 -8.36 -35.12 -5.42
CA MET A 720 -8.68 -34.30 -6.59
C MET A 720 -8.45 -35.02 -7.92
N VAL A 721 -7.35 -35.78 -8.06
CA VAL A 721 -7.07 -36.59 -9.24
C VAL A 721 -8.07 -37.75 -9.40
N GLU A 722 -8.50 -38.37 -8.30
CA GLU A 722 -9.54 -39.40 -8.33
C GLU A 722 -10.90 -38.81 -8.67
N ALA A 723 -11.28 -37.70 -8.05
CA ALA A 723 -12.47 -36.91 -8.35
C ALA A 723 -12.53 -36.51 -9.84
N ALA A 724 -11.44 -35.96 -10.38
CA ALA A 724 -11.32 -35.59 -11.79
C ALA A 724 -11.52 -36.81 -12.71
N ASN A 725 -10.86 -37.94 -12.43
CA ASN A 725 -11.04 -39.16 -13.20
C ASN A 725 -12.45 -39.77 -13.05
N ASN A 726 -13.14 -39.52 -11.94
CA ASN A 726 -14.53 -39.90 -11.74
C ASN A 726 -15.48 -39.00 -12.55
N CYS A 727 -15.29 -37.68 -12.52
CA CYS A 727 -16.05 -36.73 -13.34
C CYS A 727 -15.89 -37.00 -14.84
N ARG A 728 -14.66 -37.24 -15.32
CA ARG A 728 -14.36 -37.61 -16.71
C ARG A 728 -15.06 -38.91 -17.14
N ARG A 729 -15.02 -39.95 -16.29
CA ARG A 729 -15.71 -41.24 -16.54
C ARG A 729 -17.24 -41.08 -16.53
N LYS A 730 -17.79 -40.29 -15.59
CA LYS A 730 -19.21 -39.92 -15.59
C LYS A 730 -19.59 -39.19 -16.90
N ALA A 731 -18.83 -38.18 -17.33
CA ALA A 731 -19.08 -37.38 -18.54
C ALA A 731 -19.23 -38.25 -19.81
N ILE A 732 -18.28 -39.16 -20.04
CA ILE A 732 -18.27 -40.09 -21.18
C ILE A 732 -19.50 -41.03 -21.15
N SER A 733 -20.02 -41.35 -19.97
CA SER A 733 -21.19 -42.23 -19.80
C SER A 733 -22.54 -41.53 -20.00
N VAL A 734 -22.62 -40.21 -19.76
CA VAL A 734 -23.86 -39.41 -19.83
C VAL A 734 -24.31 -39.20 -21.28
N ASP A 735 -23.38 -38.94 -22.20
CA ASP A 735 -23.70 -38.81 -23.63
C ASP A 735 -22.67 -39.56 -24.49
N LYS A 736 -23.08 -40.73 -25.01
CA LYS A 736 -22.25 -41.59 -25.87
C LYS A 736 -22.08 -41.07 -27.30
N GLN A 737 -22.88 -40.10 -27.74
CA GLN A 737 -22.74 -39.45 -29.05
C GLN A 737 -21.83 -38.23 -28.94
N ALA A 738 -22.07 -37.32 -27.99
CA ALA A 738 -21.14 -36.23 -27.71
C ALA A 738 -19.77 -36.72 -27.22
N ALA A 739 -19.67 -37.91 -26.60
CA ALA A 739 -18.39 -38.54 -26.30
C ALA A 739 -17.49 -38.76 -27.54
N ARG A 740 -18.04 -38.84 -28.77
CA ARG A 740 -17.24 -38.84 -30.01
C ARG A 740 -16.72 -37.45 -30.37
N TYR A 741 -17.50 -36.40 -30.14
CA TYR A 741 -17.05 -35.02 -30.31
C TYR A 741 -15.97 -34.66 -29.28
N TYR A 742 -16.15 -35.07 -28.03
CA TYR A 742 -15.20 -34.86 -26.93
C TYR A 742 -14.08 -35.91 -26.86
N GLN A 743 -13.92 -36.82 -27.83
CA GLN A 743 -12.93 -37.92 -27.74
C GLN A 743 -11.48 -37.39 -27.59
N ALA A 744 -11.12 -36.33 -28.32
CA ALA A 744 -9.81 -35.69 -28.21
C ALA A 744 -9.59 -35.02 -26.84
N ARG A 745 -10.62 -34.34 -26.30
CA ARG A 745 -10.60 -33.71 -24.97
C ARG A 745 -10.48 -34.76 -23.85
N ALA A 746 -11.27 -35.84 -23.95
CA ALA A 746 -11.25 -36.96 -23.03
C ALA A 746 -9.94 -37.76 -23.04
N ALA A 747 -9.20 -37.73 -24.16
CA ALA A 747 -7.86 -38.29 -24.29
C ALA A 747 -6.80 -37.35 -23.68
N GLY A 748 -6.81 -36.05 -23.99
CA GLY A 748 -5.90 -35.08 -23.37
C GLY A 748 -5.99 -35.08 -21.84
N LEU A 749 -7.22 -35.04 -21.30
CA LEU A 749 -7.48 -35.16 -19.86
C LEU A 749 -7.09 -36.53 -19.28
N ASN A 750 -6.96 -37.58 -20.10
CA ASN A 750 -6.46 -38.88 -19.65
C ASN A 750 -4.94 -38.89 -19.47
N ASP A 751 -4.23 -38.04 -20.22
CA ASP A 751 -2.77 -37.93 -20.17
C ASP A 751 -2.35 -36.92 -19.10
N GLU A 752 -3.04 -35.79 -18.96
CA GLU A 752 -2.90 -34.87 -17.81
C GLU A 752 -3.19 -35.60 -16.47
N LEU A 753 -4.16 -36.52 -16.45
CA LEU A 753 -4.41 -37.42 -15.30
C LEU A 753 -3.26 -38.40 -14.98
N LYS A 754 -2.35 -38.71 -15.92
CA LYS A 754 -1.12 -39.47 -15.63
C LYS A 754 -0.04 -38.56 -15.09
N GLU A 755 0.17 -37.42 -15.74
CA GLU A 755 1.16 -36.42 -15.36
C GLU A 755 0.94 -35.94 -13.92
N MET A 756 -0.30 -35.64 -13.52
CA MET A 756 -0.63 -35.28 -12.14
C MET A 756 -0.38 -36.42 -11.14
N ARG A 757 -0.54 -37.70 -11.54
CA ARG A 757 -0.20 -38.86 -10.69
C ARG A 757 1.31 -39.02 -10.52
N GLU A 758 2.08 -38.76 -11.57
CA GLU A 758 3.55 -38.77 -11.51
C GLU A 758 4.07 -37.64 -10.60
N LEU A 759 3.45 -36.45 -10.64
CA LEU A 759 3.74 -35.34 -9.73
C LEU A 759 3.38 -35.65 -8.27
N ILE A 760 2.21 -36.24 -8.00
CA ILE A 760 1.80 -36.70 -6.65
C ILE A 760 2.80 -37.73 -6.12
N ASN A 761 3.14 -38.76 -6.92
CA ASN A 761 4.11 -39.78 -6.55
C ASN A 761 5.53 -39.20 -6.32
N LEU A 762 5.89 -38.12 -7.02
CA LEU A 762 7.15 -37.41 -6.79
C LEU A 762 7.12 -36.63 -5.46
N ARG A 763 6.08 -35.84 -5.19
CA ARG A 763 5.95 -35.10 -3.92
C ARG A 763 5.87 -36.04 -2.72
N ALA A 764 5.17 -37.17 -2.82
CA ALA A 764 5.14 -38.18 -1.76
C ALA A 764 6.56 -38.67 -1.40
N ARG A 765 7.32 -39.13 -2.41
CA ARG A 765 8.71 -39.62 -2.23
C ARG A 765 9.71 -38.54 -1.79
N VAL A 766 9.42 -37.27 -2.10
CA VAL A 766 10.18 -36.12 -1.58
C VAL A 766 9.85 -35.91 -0.11
N SER A 767 8.57 -35.93 0.28
CA SER A 767 8.13 -35.72 1.68
C SER A 767 8.65 -36.84 2.59
N GLU A 768 8.60 -38.10 2.15
CA GLU A 768 9.24 -39.24 2.82
C GLU A 768 10.75 -39.03 3.04
N ALA A 769 11.45 -38.41 2.07
CA ALA A 769 12.87 -38.14 2.15
C ALA A 769 13.18 -36.92 3.03
N GLU A 770 12.33 -35.88 3.02
CA GLU A 770 12.43 -34.69 3.88
C GLU A 770 12.22 -35.07 5.35
N GLN A 771 11.18 -35.84 5.66
CA GLN A 771 10.95 -36.40 7.01
C GLN A 771 12.10 -37.30 7.45
N ALA A 772 12.59 -38.20 6.59
CA ALA A 772 13.72 -39.07 6.91
C ALA A 772 15.05 -38.29 7.07
N ALA A 773 15.21 -37.14 6.39
CA ALA A 773 16.37 -36.27 6.57
C ALA A 773 16.32 -35.57 7.93
N GLN A 774 15.17 -35.02 8.31
CA GLN A 774 14.93 -34.40 9.63
C GLN A 774 15.13 -35.41 10.77
N ALA A 775 14.70 -36.66 10.59
CA ALA A 775 14.91 -37.75 11.55
C ALA A 775 16.36 -38.31 11.56
N GLY A 776 17.23 -37.90 10.64
CA GLY A 776 18.60 -38.43 10.50
C GLY A 776 18.68 -39.86 9.93
N THR A 777 17.57 -40.41 9.43
CA THR A 777 17.46 -41.81 8.97
C THR A 777 17.45 -41.97 7.43
N ILE A 778 17.63 -40.88 6.67
CA ILE A 778 17.51 -40.87 5.20
C ILE A 778 18.52 -41.80 4.50
N ALA A 779 17.97 -42.75 3.72
CA ALA A 779 18.73 -43.72 2.95
C ALA A 779 19.34 -43.12 1.66
N ASP A 780 20.45 -43.68 1.18
CA ASP A 780 21.15 -43.28 -0.06
C ASP A 780 20.20 -43.11 -1.28
N SER A 781 19.17 -43.95 -1.42
CA SER A 781 18.19 -43.86 -2.51
C SER A 781 17.19 -42.72 -2.35
N GLN A 782 16.82 -42.36 -1.11
CA GLN A 782 16.03 -41.17 -0.81
C GLN A 782 16.86 -39.89 -1.01
N ARG A 783 18.16 -39.91 -0.63
CA ARG A 783 19.10 -38.80 -0.86
C ARG A 783 19.22 -38.44 -2.35
N ARG A 784 19.08 -39.41 -3.26
CA ARG A 784 19.01 -39.14 -4.70
C ARG A 784 17.76 -38.34 -5.08
N VAL A 785 16.59 -38.72 -4.55
CA VAL A 785 15.31 -38.04 -4.82
C VAL A 785 15.36 -36.61 -4.29
N LEU A 786 15.72 -36.45 -3.02
CA LEU A 786 15.79 -35.15 -2.35
C LEU A 786 16.86 -34.23 -2.96
N GLY A 787 18.04 -34.77 -3.28
CA GLY A 787 19.10 -34.01 -3.95
C GLY A 787 18.69 -33.47 -5.32
N ILE A 788 18.05 -34.30 -6.17
CA ILE A 788 17.57 -33.83 -7.48
C ILE A 788 16.40 -32.85 -7.34
N TRP A 789 15.53 -33.01 -6.33
CA TRP A 789 14.47 -32.05 -6.01
C TRP A 789 15.03 -30.69 -5.56
N LEU A 790 16.02 -30.68 -4.67
CA LEU A 790 16.67 -29.47 -4.20
C LEU A 790 17.45 -28.73 -5.31
N LEU A 791 18.07 -29.45 -6.26
CA LEU A 791 18.58 -28.85 -7.49
C LEU A 791 17.46 -28.19 -8.31
N GLY A 792 16.31 -28.86 -8.45
CA GLY A 792 15.10 -28.30 -9.07
C GLY A 792 14.56 -27.07 -8.35
N LYS A 793 14.81 -26.92 -7.05
CA LYS A 793 14.51 -25.73 -6.23
C LYS A 793 15.66 -24.72 -6.15
N GLY A 794 16.75 -24.90 -6.90
CA GLY A 794 17.92 -24.00 -6.91
C GLY A 794 18.76 -24.02 -5.62
N ARG A 795 18.46 -24.91 -4.68
CA ARG A 795 19.16 -25.08 -3.39
C ARG A 795 20.39 -25.96 -3.59
N VAL A 796 21.36 -25.47 -4.37
CA VAL A 796 22.47 -26.27 -4.91
C VAL A 796 23.37 -26.86 -3.82
N GLU A 797 23.73 -26.12 -2.77
CA GLU A 797 24.58 -26.67 -1.70
C GLU A 797 23.87 -27.75 -0.88
N ASP A 798 22.61 -27.52 -0.48
CA ASP A 798 21.78 -28.51 0.23
C ASP A 798 21.62 -29.78 -0.63
N ALA A 799 21.37 -29.61 -1.93
CA ALA A 799 21.31 -30.70 -2.89
C ALA A 799 22.63 -31.48 -2.95
N LEU A 800 23.76 -30.78 -3.00
CA LEU A 800 25.09 -31.39 -3.04
C LEU A 800 25.38 -32.21 -1.78
N GLU A 801 24.93 -31.81 -0.58
CA GLU A 801 25.07 -32.63 0.62
C GLU A 801 24.41 -34.01 0.44
N HIS A 802 23.19 -34.05 -0.07
CA HIS A 802 22.48 -35.32 -0.33
C HIS A 802 23.10 -36.09 -1.51
N LEU A 803 23.46 -35.42 -2.62
CA LEU A 803 24.01 -36.08 -3.81
C LEU A 803 25.42 -36.68 -3.56
N ARG A 804 26.25 -36.05 -2.73
CA ARG A 804 27.53 -36.62 -2.24
C ARG A 804 27.35 -37.96 -1.51
N GLN A 805 26.13 -38.24 -1.05
CA GLN A 805 25.77 -39.38 -0.22
C GLN A 805 24.69 -40.28 -0.87
N CYS A 806 24.32 -40.08 -2.13
CA CYS A 806 23.21 -40.81 -2.76
C CYS A 806 23.60 -42.16 -3.40
N ASP A 807 22.63 -43.00 -3.74
CA ASP A 807 22.88 -44.37 -4.25
C ASP A 807 23.56 -44.42 -5.63
N ASP A 808 23.44 -43.35 -6.43
CA ASP A 808 23.95 -43.29 -7.79
C ASP A 808 25.45 -42.92 -7.84
N PRO A 809 26.34 -43.82 -8.29
CA PRO A 809 27.79 -43.57 -8.27
C PRO A 809 28.22 -42.37 -9.13
N ALA A 810 27.50 -42.07 -10.21
CA ALA A 810 27.83 -40.95 -11.07
C ALA A 810 27.48 -39.61 -10.37
N LEU A 811 26.32 -39.53 -9.72
CA LEU A 811 25.94 -38.34 -8.96
C LEU A 811 26.84 -38.14 -7.73
N LYS A 812 27.21 -39.21 -7.01
CA LYS A 812 28.23 -39.15 -5.96
C LYS A 812 29.56 -38.56 -6.46
N VAL A 813 30.05 -39.01 -7.61
CA VAL A 813 31.29 -38.51 -8.22
C VAL A 813 31.17 -37.07 -8.72
N LEU A 814 30.01 -36.66 -9.25
CA LEU A 814 29.77 -35.31 -9.77
C LEU A 814 29.53 -34.26 -8.68
N ALA A 815 28.89 -34.65 -7.57
CA ALA A 815 28.64 -33.79 -6.42
C ALA A 815 29.82 -33.72 -5.43
N ALA A 816 30.82 -34.62 -5.58
CA ALA A 816 32.00 -34.67 -4.74
C ALA A 816 32.71 -33.31 -4.65
N PRO A 817 33.19 -32.87 -3.46
CA PRO A 817 33.92 -31.63 -3.31
C PRO A 817 35.13 -31.56 -4.26
N LEU A 818 35.15 -30.56 -5.14
CA LEU A 818 36.29 -30.26 -5.98
C LEU A 818 37.30 -29.40 -5.22
N THR A 819 38.55 -29.86 -5.20
CA THR A 819 39.70 -28.96 -5.13
C THR A 819 40.11 -28.55 -6.54
N ALA A 820 40.81 -27.43 -6.66
CA ALA A 820 41.34 -26.85 -7.90
C ALA A 820 40.30 -26.07 -8.74
N SER A 821 40.53 -25.98 -10.05
CA SER A 821 40.64 -24.71 -10.76
C SER A 821 39.41 -24.28 -11.55
N ALA A 822 39.47 -23.06 -12.13
CA ALA A 822 38.49 -22.60 -13.11
C ALA A 822 38.30 -23.59 -14.28
N GLN A 823 39.38 -24.29 -14.69
CA GLN A 823 39.30 -25.34 -15.71
C GLN A 823 38.63 -26.62 -15.19
N ASP A 824 38.90 -27.03 -13.94
CA ASP A 824 38.31 -28.25 -13.33
C ASP A 824 36.79 -28.09 -13.09
N LEU A 825 36.35 -26.89 -12.67
CA LEU A 825 34.93 -26.54 -12.52
C LEU A 825 34.19 -26.56 -13.87
N ALA A 826 34.80 -25.99 -14.91
CA ALA A 826 34.24 -26.00 -16.27
C ALA A 826 34.13 -27.44 -16.83
N ALA A 827 35.15 -28.27 -16.65
CA ALA A 827 35.12 -29.68 -17.04
C ALA A 827 34.06 -30.48 -16.27
N ARG A 828 33.87 -30.18 -14.97
CA ARG A 828 32.82 -30.80 -14.16
C ARG A 828 31.42 -30.46 -14.66
N ALA A 829 31.16 -29.21 -14.99
CA ALA A 829 29.87 -28.77 -15.51
C ALA A 829 29.44 -29.57 -16.76
N ASP A 830 30.39 -29.87 -17.65
CA ASP A 830 30.11 -30.64 -18.86
C ASP A 830 29.91 -32.13 -18.57
N ALA A 831 30.63 -32.70 -17.61
CA ALA A 831 30.37 -34.06 -17.13
C ALA A 831 28.99 -34.21 -16.46
N VAL A 832 28.43 -33.15 -15.85
CA VAL A 832 27.05 -33.14 -15.34
C VAL A 832 26.02 -33.20 -16.47
N ILE A 833 26.24 -32.48 -17.58
CA ILE A 833 25.37 -32.53 -18.77
C ILE A 833 25.46 -33.87 -19.50
N GLU A 834 26.66 -34.44 -19.65
CA GLU A 834 26.84 -35.77 -20.24
C GLU A 834 26.14 -36.86 -19.40
N GLU A 835 26.15 -36.72 -18.08
CA GLU A 835 25.40 -37.60 -17.18
C GLU A 835 23.89 -37.41 -17.33
N SER A 836 23.37 -36.17 -17.34
CA SER A 836 21.92 -35.91 -17.42
C SER A 836 21.30 -36.46 -18.70
N LEU A 837 22.02 -36.43 -19.83
CA LEU A 837 21.61 -36.99 -21.12
C LEU A 837 21.28 -38.51 -21.11
N LYS A 838 21.61 -39.24 -20.03
CA LYS A 838 21.42 -40.69 -19.95
C LYS A 838 19.97 -41.05 -19.64
N LYS A 839 19.46 -42.11 -20.30
CA LYS A 839 18.08 -42.63 -20.23
C LYS A 839 17.52 -42.95 -18.84
N LYS A 840 18.33 -42.88 -17.77
CA LYS A 840 17.91 -43.07 -16.36
C LYS A 840 17.39 -41.79 -15.68
N TYR A 841 17.40 -40.65 -16.38
CA TYR A 841 16.84 -39.39 -15.91
C TYR A 841 15.63 -38.99 -16.75
N SER A 842 14.54 -38.56 -16.09
CA SER A 842 13.40 -37.93 -16.77
C SER A 842 13.74 -36.48 -17.17
N THR A 843 12.92 -35.88 -18.03
CA THR A 843 13.03 -34.48 -18.47
C THR A 843 13.19 -33.49 -17.31
N VAL A 844 12.42 -33.66 -16.23
CA VAL A 844 12.51 -32.80 -15.03
C VAL A 844 13.84 -32.97 -14.31
N GLN A 845 14.35 -34.20 -14.22
CA GLN A 845 15.63 -34.50 -13.60
C GLN A 845 16.82 -34.01 -14.45
N GLN A 846 16.68 -34.00 -15.78
CA GLN A 846 17.64 -33.39 -16.71
C GLN A 846 17.74 -31.88 -16.48
N SER A 847 16.61 -31.16 -16.42
CA SER A 847 16.60 -29.73 -16.11
C SER A 847 17.22 -29.42 -14.75
N ALA A 848 16.93 -30.20 -13.71
CA ALA A 848 17.52 -30.03 -12.38
C ALA A 848 19.06 -30.23 -12.39
N LEU A 849 19.58 -31.24 -13.08
CA LEU A 849 21.03 -31.42 -13.26
C LEU A 849 21.66 -30.28 -14.09
N GLY A 850 20.92 -29.68 -15.02
CA GLY A 850 21.32 -28.46 -15.73
C GLY A 850 21.60 -27.28 -14.80
N VAL A 851 20.85 -27.11 -13.71
CA VAL A 851 21.09 -26.07 -12.69
C VAL A 851 22.44 -26.27 -11.99
N LEU A 852 22.80 -27.51 -11.65
CA LEU A 852 24.12 -27.82 -11.08
C LEU A 852 25.23 -27.54 -12.09
N ALA A 853 25.04 -27.90 -13.36
CA ALA A 853 26.01 -27.62 -14.41
C ALA A 853 26.26 -26.12 -14.56
N ASP A 854 25.22 -25.28 -14.63
CA ASP A 854 25.42 -23.84 -14.81
C ASP A 854 26.02 -23.18 -13.56
N HIS A 855 25.62 -23.59 -12.35
CA HIS A 855 26.25 -23.13 -11.11
C HIS A 855 27.77 -23.33 -11.10
N LEU A 856 28.24 -24.50 -11.55
CA LEU A 856 29.67 -24.80 -11.70
C LEU A 856 30.35 -23.91 -12.77
N ARG A 857 29.67 -23.56 -13.87
CA ARG A 857 30.18 -22.62 -14.87
C ARG A 857 30.27 -21.19 -14.34
N GLN A 858 29.29 -20.75 -13.56
CA GLN A 858 29.31 -19.44 -12.90
C GLN A 858 30.47 -19.34 -11.90
N GLN A 859 30.70 -20.36 -11.08
CA GLN A 859 31.88 -20.46 -10.20
C GLN A 859 33.19 -20.40 -10.99
N ALA A 860 33.31 -21.16 -12.08
CA ALA A 860 34.49 -21.18 -12.95
C ALA A 860 34.80 -19.81 -13.57
N LEU A 861 33.78 -19.07 -14.01
CA LEU A 861 33.95 -17.72 -14.58
C LEU A 861 34.45 -16.71 -13.53
N GLY A 862 34.00 -16.84 -12.29
CA GLY A 862 34.40 -15.99 -11.16
C GLY A 862 35.83 -16.23 -10.65
N MET A 863 36.44 -17.39 -10.94
CA MET A 863 37.83 -17.68 -10.57
C MET A 863 38.84 -17.06 -11.54
N ASP A 864 39.72 -16.19 -11.05
CA ASP A 864 40.83 -15.60 -11.83
C ASP A 864 42.19 -16.21 -11.45
N ASP A 865 42.30 -17.54 -11.57
CA ASP A 865 43.51 -18.31 -11.30
C ASP A 865 44.46 -18.47 -12.51
N GLY A 866 44.01 -18.03 -13.70
CA GLY A 866 44.75 -18.13 -14.95
C GLY A 866 44.73 -19.50 -15.64
N THR A 867 44.01 -20.49 -15.10
CA THR A 867 43.92 -21.84 -15.68
C THR A 867 42.97 -21.93 -16.87
N LEU A 868 41.97 -21.05 -16.94
CA LEU A 868 40.96 -21.00 -18.00
C LEU A 868 41.33 -19.89 -19.03
N PRO A 869 41.84 -20.23 -20.23
CA PRO A 869 42.30 -19.26 -21.22
C PRO A 869 41.19 -18.34 -21.71
N GLY A 870 41.53 -17.11 -22.11
CA GLY A 870 40.57 -16.11 -22.59
C GLY A 870 39.54 -16.61 -23.62
N PRO A 871 39.93 -17.39 -24.67
CA PRO A 871 38.97 -17.96 -25.63
C PRO A 871 38.01 -18.97 -24.99
N GLU A 872 38.50 -19.86 -24.12
CA GLU A 872 37.68 -20.85 -23.42
C GLU A 872 36.76 -20.17 -22.40
N ARG A 873 37.26 -19.15 -21.68
CA ARG A 873 36.46 -18.30 -20.79
C ARG A 873 35.37 -17.53 -21.56
N THR A 874 35.66 -17.10 -22.79
CA THR A 874 34.65 -16.48 -23.68
C THR A 874 33.61 -17.49 -24.13
N GLN A 875 34.00 -18.72 -24.46
CA GLN A 875 33.06 -19.81 -24.78
C GLN A 875 32.23 -20.23 -23.57
N LEU A 876 32.81 -20.30 -22.38
CA LEU A 876 32.12 -20.63 -21.13
C LEU A 876 31.11 -19.54 -20.76
N GLN A 877 31.50 -18.27 -20.87
CA GLN A 877 30.60 -17.13 -20.73
C GLN A 877 29.45 -17.20 -21.75
N ALA A 878 29.75 -17.51 -23.02
CA ALA A 878 28.74 -17.69 -24.05
C ALA A 878 27.81 -18.89 -23.75
N ARG A 879 28.28 -19.94 -23.07
CA ARG A 879 27.46 -21.10 -22.68
C ARG A 879 26.57 -20.82 -21.47
N VAL A 880 27.03 -20.03 -20.49
CA VAL A 880 26.17 -19.51 -19.40
C VAL A 880 25.13 -18.55 -19.97
N THR A 881 25.54 -17.59 -20.79
CA THR A 881 24.62 -16.65 -21.45
C THR A 881 23.64 -17.38 -22.39
N ALA A 882 24.05 -18.43 -23.11
CA ALA A 882 23.15 -19.24 -23.94
C ALA A 882 22.25 -20.19 -23.14
N PHE A 883 22.68 -20.67 -21.96
CA PHE A 883 21.79 -21.38 -21.03
C PHE A 883 20.66 -20.44 -20.57
N ALA A 884 21.02 -19.21 -20.19
CA ALA A 884 20.07 -18.14 -19.85
C ALA A 884 19.33 -17.51 -21.05
N SER A 885 19.75 -17.76 -22.30
CA SER A 885 19.11 -17.29 -23.55
C SER A 885 18.68 -18.42 -24.49
N ALA A 886 18.30 -19.56 -23.91
CA ALA A 886 17.85 -20.79 -24.57
C ALA A 886 18.90 -21.60 -25.38
N ASN A 887 19.39 -22.64 -24.70
CA ASN A 887 19.33 -24.05 -25.10
C ASN A 887 20.55 -24.73 -25.77
N ASP A 888 21.07 -25.72 -25.04
CA ASP A 888 22.02 -26.79 -25.40
C ASP A 888 21.46 -27.72 -26.52
N PRO A 889 22.27 -28.48 -27.29
CA PRO A 889 21.77 -29.53 -28.19
C PRO A 889 20.76 -30.52 -27.58
N HIS A 890 20.72 -30.69 -26.25
CA HIS A 890 19.64 -31.36 -25.51
C HIS A 890 18.23 -30.89 -25.94
N ALA A 891 18.10 -29.61 -26.30
CA ALA A 891 16.89 -28.94 -26.77
C ALA A 891 16.31 -29.52 -28.06
N GLN A 892 17.16 -30.02 -28.97
CA GLN A 892 16.71 -30.62 -30.23
C GLN A 892 16.01 -31.98 -30.00
N THR A 893 16.28 -32.60 -28.84
CA THR A 893 15.55 -33.79 -28.37
C THR A 893 14.26 -33.38 -27.65
N LEU A 894 14.33 -32.37 -26.77
CA LEU A 894 13.15 -31.81 -26.08
C LEU A 894 12.08 -31.32 -27.06
N ALA A 895 12.47 -30.57 -28.10
CA ALA A 895 11.57 -30.08 -29.15
C ALA A 895 10.84 -31.19 -29.96
N ARG A 896 11.21 -32.46 -29.77
CA ARG A 896 10.53 -33.63 -30.36
C ARG A 896 9.65 -34.38 -29.35
N THR A 897 9.50 -33.92 -28.11
CA THR A 897 8.77 -34.65 -27.06
C THR A 897 8.11 -33.70 -26.03
N PHE A 898 7.18 -32.86 -26.50
CA PHE A 898 6.31 -32.04 -25.64
C PHE A 898 4.80 -32.34 -25.86
N PRO A 899 4.07 -32.81 -24.83
CA PRO A 899 2.61 -32.94 -24.80
C PRO A 899 1.83 -31.60 -24.90
N LYS A 900 0.53 -31.59 -24.55
CA LYS A 900 -0.34 -30.41 -24.69
C LYS A 900 -0.48 -29.60 -23.39
N GLY A 901 -0.02 -28.35 -23.44
CA GLY A 901 -0.61 -27.22 -22.69
C GLY A 901 0.05 -26.85 -21.35
N ARG A 902 -0.20 -25.61 -20.93
CA ARG A 902 0.03 -25.05 -19.58
C ARG A 902 1.47 -25.10 -19.07
N TRP A 903 2.25 -24.09 -19.43
CA TRP A 903 3.61 -23.86 -18.92
C TRP A 903 3.72 -23.63 -17.40
N ARG A 904 2.59 -23.36 -16.74
CA ARG A 904 2.47 -23.14 -15.29
C ARG A 904 3.19 -24.21 -14.46
N TYR A 905 3.05 -25.48 -14.83
CA TYR A 905 3.47 -26.62 -13.99
C TYR A 905 5.00 -26.82 -13.93
N LEU A 906 5.76 -26.33 -14.92
CA LEU A 906 7.23 -26.29 -14.85
C LEU A 906 7.75 -25.00 -14.17
N LEU A 907 6.99 -23.90 -14.28
CA LEU A 907 7.35 -22.61 -13.69
C LEU A 907 7.14 -22.56 -12.17
N GLU A 908 6.16 -23.30 -11.63
CA GLU A 908 5.86 -23.34 -10.19
C GLU A 908 6.70 -24.36 -9.40
N LEU A 909 7.48 -25.21 -10.08
CA LEU A 909 8.40 -26.17 -9.44
C LEU A 909 9.87 -25.74 -9.55
N ALA A 910 10.25 -25.02 -10.62
CA ALA A 910 11.54 -24.36 -10.78
C ALA A 910 11.68 -23.15 -9.82
N PRO A 911 12.91 -22.62 -9.60
CA PRO A 911 13.13 -21.48 -8.71
C PRO A 911 13.08 -20.16 -9.48
N ALA A 912 12.78 -19.07 -8.77
CA ALA A 912 12.77 -17.69 -9.32
C ALA A 912 14.11 -17.21 -9.91
N MET A 913 15.21 -17.96 -9.73
CA MET A 913 16.52 -17.69 -10.35
C MET A 913 16.47 -17.72 -11.88
N THR A 914 15.72 -18.66 -12.50
CA THR A 914 15.68 -18.78 -13.98
C THR A 914 15.17 -17.50 -14.67
N PHE A 915 14.28 -16.77 -14.01
CA PHE A 915 13.78 -15.48 -14.49
C PHE A 915 14.73 -14.31 -14.24
N ARG A 916 15.49 -14.31 -13.13
CA ARG A 916 16.53 -13.29 -12.89
C ARG A 916 17.65 -13.39 -13.92
N ASP A 917 18.11 -14.59 -14.21
CA ASP A 917 19.22 -14.80 -15.14
C ASP A 917 18.80 -14.60 -16.61
N ALA A 918 17.56 -14.95 -16.98
CA ALA A 918 17.01 -14.60 -18.30
C ALA A 918 16.89 -13.06 -18.48
N ALA A 919 16.50 -12.32 -17.44
CA ALA A 919 16.50 -10.86 -17.49
C ALA A 919 17.92 -10.29 -17.62
N ALA A 920 18.88 -10.79 -16.83
CA ALA A 920 20.28 -10.35 -16.84
C ALA A 920 21.01 -10.69 -18.16
N ALA A 921 20.80 -11.88 -18.72
CA ALA A 921 21.49 -12.36 -19.92
C ALA A 921 21.18 -11.55 -21.19
N THR A 922 20.04 -10.84 -21.25
CA THR A 922 19.74 -9.91 -22.36
C THR A 922 20.58 -8.62 -22.33
N GLY A 923 21.37 -8.39 -21.28
CA GLY A 923 22.32 -7.29 -21.18
C GLY A 923 21.68 -5.90 -21.11
N ARG A 924 20.44 -5.79 -20.60
CA ARG A 924 19.71 -4.52 -20.44
C ARG A 924 18.86 -4.55 -19.17
N ASP A 925 19.34 -3.88 -18.12
CA ASP A 925 18.83 -3.91 -16.74
C ASP A 925 17.44 -3.23 -16.57
N LYS A 926 16.41 -3.81 -17.16
CA LYS A 926 15.06 -3.23 -17.25
C LYS A 926 13.94 -4.16 -16.81
N TRP A 927 14.04 -5.45 -17.08
CA TRP A 927 13.06 -6.42 -16.61
C TRP A 927 13.34 -6.81 -15.16
N SER A 928 12.28 -6.86 -14.38
CA SER A 928 12.26 -7.26 -12.98
C SER A 928 11.04 -8.16 -12.74
N VAL A 929 11.11 -9.01 -11.74
CA VAL A 929 10.05 -9.95 -11.36
C VAL A 929 9.72 -9.72 -9.90
N LEU A 930 8.44 -9.52 -9.60
CA LEU A 930 7.92 -9.44 -8.24
C LEU A 930 7.67 -10.84 -7.67
N ASP A 931 7.51 -10.93 -6.34
CA ASP A 931 7.34 -12.20 -5.64
C ASP A 931 6.02 -12.94 -5.98
N ASP A 932 5.05 -12.24 -6.58
CA ASP A 932 3.80 -12.80 -7.15
C ASP A 932 3.98 -13.36 -8.59
N GLY A 933 5.18 -13.25 -9.17
CA GLY A 933 5.49 -13.61 -10.55
C GLY A 933 5.15 -12.54 -11.60
N THR A 934 4.68 -11.35 -11.19
CA THR A 934 4.42 -10.23 -12.11
C THR A 934 5.72 -9.70 -12.70
N LEU A 935 5.75 -9.57 -14.04
CA LEU A 935 6.91 -9.07 -14.79
C LEU A 935 6.77 -7.56 -15.01
N ILE A 936 7.76 -6.78 -14.56
CA ILE A 936 7.76 -5.31 -14.63
C ILE A 936 8.97 -4.83 -15.42
N CYS A 937 8.73 -3.97 -16.43
CA CYS A 937 9.80 -3.31 -17.18
C CYS A 937 10.00 -1.86 -16.72
N ALA A 938 11.06 -1.59 -15.97
CA ALA A 938 11.45 -0.25 -15.54
C ALA A 938 12.38 0.44 -16.55
N GLY A 939 12.22 1.75 -16.74
CA GLY A 939 13.11 2.59 -17.56
C GLY A 939 12.59 2.93 -18.97
N GLN A 940 13.38 3.70 -19.72
CA GLN A 940 12.99 4.23 -21.04
C GLN A 940 13.65 3.48 -22.22
N GLY A 941 12.86 3.10 -23.22
CA GLY A 941 13.30 2.52 -24.49
C GLY A 941 13.26 1.00 -24.54
N LEU A 942 13.18 0.44 -25.75
CA LEU A 942 12.87 -0.96 -26.06
C LEU A 942 13.64 -2.00 -25.21
N ALA A 943 12.88 -2.77 -24.44
CA ALA A 943 13.28 -3.99 -23.75
C ALA A 943 12.49 -5.17 -24.33
N LYS A 944 13.19 -6.29 -24.57
CA LYS A 944 12.61 -7.57 -25.01
C LYS A 944 12.86 -8.59 -23.90
N LEU A 945 11.91 -9.47 -23.66
CA LEU A 945 12.04 -10.64 -22.81
C LEU A 945 11.61 -11.86 -23.63
N GLU A 946 12.40 -12.92 -23.56
CA GLU A 946 12.19 -14.13 -24.35
C GLU A 946 11.72 -15.25 -23.42
N LEU A 947 10.51 -15.76 -23.67
CA LEU A 947 9.94 -16.85 -22.89
C LEU A 947 10.50 -18.16 -23.47
N PRO A 948 11.17 -19.03 -22.70
CA PRO A 948 11.93 -20.18 -23.21
C PRO A 948 11.04 -21.32 -23.75
N VAL A 949 10.35 -21.05 -24.86
CA VAL A 949 9.12 -21.71 -25.30
C VAL A 949 9.17 -21.95 -26.81
N THR A 950 9.45 -23.20 -27.21
CA THR A 950 9.33 -23.67 -28.60
C THR A 950 7.94 -24.25 -28.83
N VAL A 951 7.25 -23.82 -29.90
CA VAL A 951 5.84 -24.16 -30.15
C VAL A 951 5.69 -24.95 -31.46
N THR A 952 4.83 -25.98 -31.45
CA THR A 952 4.56 -26.83 -32.61
C THR A 952 3.07 -27.13 -32.76
N GLY A 953 2.50 -26.85 -33.94
CA GLY A 953 1.06 -26.94 -34.19
C GLY A 953 0.30 -25.70 -33.70
N GLY A 954 -1.04 -25.73 -33.74
CA GLY A 954 -1.88 -24.63 -33.29
C GLY A 954 -1.80 -24.38 -31.78
N PHE A 955 -1.84 -23.10 -31.38
CA PHE A 955 -1.63 -22.67 -30.00
C PHE A 955 -2.45 -21.42 -29.64
N ALA A 956 -2.50 -21.08 -28.36
CA ALA A 956 -3.13 -19.88 -27.87
C ALA A 956 -2.33 -19.24 -26.72
N ILE A 957 -1.99 -17.94 -26.84
CA ILE A 957 -1.28 -17.19 -25.80
C ILE A 957 -2.26 -16.29 -25.07
N ARG A 958 -2.41 -16.50 -23.77
CA ARG A 958 -3.18 -15.67 -22.86
C ARG A 958 -2.21 -14.88 -21.97
N CYS A 959 -2.43 -13.59 -21.78
CA CYS A 959 -1.69 -12.77 -20.81
C CYS A 959 -2.48 -11.54 -20.38
N LEU A 960 -2.31 -11.11 -19.13
CA LEU A 960 -2.89 -9.89 -18.58
C LEU A 960 -1.81 -8.79 -18.57
N CYS A 961 -1.94 -7.83 -19.47
CA CYS A 961 -0.97 -6.77 -19.73
C CYS A 961 -1.49 -5.42 -19.26
N THR A 962 -0.69 -4.66 -18.52
CA THR A 962 -1.00 -3.27 -18.12
C THR A 962 0.04 -2.33 -18.74
N PRO A 963 -0.29 -1.62 -19.84
CA PRO A 963 0.65 -0.70 -20.50
C PRO A 963 0.85 0.58 -19.69
N GLY A 964 2.09 0.93 -19.40
CA GLY A 964 2.45 2.17 -18.71
C GLY A 964 2.20 3.44 -19.54
N SER A 965 2.31 4.60 -18.88
CA SER A 965 1.98 5.90 -19.44
C SER A 965 2.67 6.19 -20.78
N ARG A 966 1.88 6.30 -21.86
CA ARG A 966 2.31 6.64 -23.24
C ARG A 966 3.32 5.66 -23.88
N GLN A 967 3.42 4.43 -23.38
CA GLN A 967 4.34 3.41 -23.92
C GLN A 967 3.61 2.29 -24.65
N ASN A 968 4.37 1.52 -25.43
CA ASN A 968 3.86 0.34 -26.14
C ASN A 968 4.26 -0.94 -25.41
N ALA A 969 3.38 -1.93 -25.45
CA ALA A 969 3.58 -3.30 -24.99
C ALA A 969 3.26 -4.26 -26.15
N SER A 970 4.00 -5.34 -26.30
CA SER A 970 3.97 -6.20 -27.48
C SER A 970 4.14 -7.67 -27.13
N VAL A 971 3.46 -8.52 -27.88
CA VAL A 971 3.65 -9.98 -27.88
C VAL A 971 4.22 -10.34 -29.25
N ASN A 972 5.32 -11.10 -29.25
CA ASN A 972 6.03 -11.53 -30.45
C ASN A 972 5.86 -13.04 -30.63
N LEU A 973 5.43 -13.45 -31.81
CA LEU A 973 5.06 -14.82 -32.17
C LEU A 973 6.03 -15.36 -33.24
N PRO A 974 6.70 -16.50 -33.02
CA PRO A 974 7.48 -17.16 -34.06
C PRO A 974 6.55 -17.83 -35.08
N VAL A 975 6.79 -17.63 -36.39
CA VAL A 975 6.03 -18.26 -37.48
C VAL A 975 7.00 -18.70 -38.58
N GLY A 976 7.61 -19.88 -38.40
CA GLY A 976 8.65 -20.39 -39.30
C GLY A 976 10.00 -19.70 -39.04
N ALA A 977 10.68 -19.28 -40.11
CA ALA A 977 11.92 -18.50 -40.01
C ALA A 977 11.68 -17.01 -39.68
N ASP A 978 10.42 -16.58 -39.62
CA ASP A 978 10.01 -15.18 -39.45
C ASP A 978 9.20 -14.96 -38.16
N SER A 979 8.99 -13.70 -37.79
CA SER A 979 8.33 -13.34 -36.53
C SER A 979 7.22 -12.31 -36.72
N VAL A 980 6.05 -12.61 -36.16
CA VAL A 980 4.85 -11.76 -36.17
C VAL A 980 4.77 -10.95 -34.88
N LEU A 981 4.79 -9.62 -34.99
CA LEU A 981 4.75 -8.72 -33.83
C LEU A 981 3.37 -8.11 -33.61
N PHE A 982 2.65 -8.55 -32.58
CA PHE A 982 1.43 -7.88 -32.10
C PHE A 982 1.79 -6.70 -31.17
N GLN A 983 1.12 -5.54 -31.31
CA GLN A 983 1.46 -4.34 -30.55
C GLN A 983 0.25 -3.58 -29.99
N LEU A 984 0.23 -3.50 -28.66
CA LEU A 984 -0.61 -2.61 -27.88
C LEU A 984 0.13 -1.28 -27.67
N GLY A 985 -0.53 -0.14 -27.91
CA GLY A 985 0.07 1.18 -27.77
C GLY A 985 -0.82 2.14 -27.00
N ALA A 986 -0.24 2.89 -26.05
CA ALA A 986 -0.96 3.88 -25.25
C ALA A 986 -0.98 5.30 -25.88
N VAL A 987 -0.64 5.43 -27.17
CA VAL A 987 -0.55 6.72 -27.88
C VAL A 987 -1.68 6.84 -28.90
N GLY A 988 -2.52 7.87 -28.75
CA GLY A 988 -3.58 8.20 -29.71
C GLY A 988 -4.85 7.33 -29.66
N GLY A 989 -4.90 6.29 -28.83
CA GLY A 989 -6.08 5.42 -28.72
C GLY A 989 -6.33 4.50 -29.92
N GLN A 990 -5.30 4.27 -30.75
CA GLN A 990 -5.31 3.34 -31.88
C GLN A 990 -4.36 2.17 -31.60
N TYR A 991 -4.80 0.94 -31.89
CA TYR A 991 -3.94 -0.24 -31.92
C TYR A 991 -3.53 -0.59 -33.34
N ASN A 992 -2.31 -1.10 -33.49
CA ASN A 992 -1.82 -1.69 -34.73
C ASN A 992 -1.84 -3.22 -34.57
N GLY A 993 -2.90 -3.86 -35.08
CA GLY A 993 -2.86 -5.29 -35.36
C GLY A 993 -1.70 -5.59 -36.32
N LEU A 994 -0.83 -6.53 -35.94
CA LEU A 994 0.42 -6.91 -36.63
C LEU A 994 1.28 -5.73 -37.10
N ALA A 995 2.23 -5.30 -36.26
CA ALA A 995 3.15 -4.21 -36.62
C ALA A 995 4.20 -4.60 -37.67
N MET A 996 4.63 -5.87 -37.68
CA MET A 996 5.56 -6.43 -38.67
C MET A 996 5.23 -7.89 -39.02
N VAL A 997 5.58 -8.25 -40.26
CA VAL A 997 5.57 -9.60 -40.86
C VAL A 997 6.84 -9.71 -41.70
N ASP A 998 7.57 -10.82 -41.61
CA ASP A 998 8.77 -11.12 -42.41
C ASP A 998 9.83 -9.98 -42.42
N GLY A 999 10.00 -9.32 -41.27
CA GLY A 999 10.87 -8.14 -41.08
C GLY A 999 10.38 -6.84 -41.75
N ARG A 1000 9.26 -6.88 -42.47
CA ARG A 1000 8.62 -5.74 -43.15
C ARG A 1000 7.50 -5.16 -42.28
N ARG A 1001 7.21 -3.87 -42.47
CA ARG A 1001 6.07 -3.20 -41.83
C ARG A 1001 4.76 -3.62 -42.52
N ILE A 1002 3.63 -3.52 -41.81
CA ILE A 1002 2.30 -3.79 -42.39
C ILE A 1002 1.85 -2.75 -43.43
N ASP A 1003 2.48 -1.57 -43.47
CA ASP A 1003 2.26 -0.54 -44.49
C ASP A 1003 3.28 -0.59 -45.66
N ASP A 1004 4.12 -1.63 -45.73
CA ASP A 1004 4.92 -1.94 -46.93
C ASP A 1004 3.99 -2.58 -48.00
N PRO A 1005 3.81 -1.99 -49.20
CA PRO A 1005 2.96 -2.55 -50.24
C PRO A 1005 3.50 -3.87 -50.86
N GLN A 1006 4.70 -4.33 -50.47
CA GLN A 1006 5.22 -5.65 -50.78
C GLN A 1006 4.96 -6.69 -49.67
N ASN A 1007 4.30 -6.32 -48.57
CA ASN A 1007 3.91 -7.23 -47.50
C ASN A 1007 2.65 -8.02 -47.91
N PRO A 1008 2.66 -9.37 -47.91
CA PRO A 1008 1.48 -10.17 -48.27
C PRO A 1008 0.35 -10.16 -47.22
N GLY A 1009 0.54 -9.49 -46.07
CA GLY A 1009 -0.40 -9.43 -44.95
C GLY A 1009 -0.96 -8.04 -44.63
N PHE A 1010 -1.70 -7.43 -45.57
CA PHE A 1010 -2.41 -6.17 -45.34
C PHE A 1010 -3.66 -6.35 -44.46
N ILE A 1011 -3.49 -6.47 -43.14
CA ILE A 1011 -4.64 -6.46 -42.21
C ILE A 1011 -5.16 -5.02 -42.06
N PRO A 1012 -6.46 -4.76 -42.27
CA PRO A 1012 -7.02 -3.41 -42.09
C PRO A 1012 -6.92 -2.96 -40.64
N LYS A 1013 -6.65 -1.65 -40.43
CA LYS A 1013 -6.54 -1.03 -39.10
C LYS A 1013 -7.76 -1.36 -38.23
N SER A 1014 -7.52 -2.12 -37.18
CA SER A 1014 -8.53 -2.55 -36.21
C SER A 1014 -8.56 -1.55 -35.05
N GLU A 1015 -9.31 -0.46 -35.22
CA GLU A 1015 -9.45 0.55 -34.18
C GLU A 1015 -10.24 0.00 -32.98
N PHE A 1016 -9.56 -0.05 -31.84
CA PHE A 1016 -10.11 -0.25 -30.51
C PHE A 1016 -9.32 0.67 -29.56
N SER A 1017 -9.88 1.02 -28.42
CA SER A 1017 -9.24 1.91 -27.45
C SER A 1017 -9.35 1.33 -26.05
N VAL A 1018 -8.26 1.40 -25.29
CA VAL A 1018 -8.25 1.12 -23.85
C VAL A 1018 -7.46 2.24 -23.17
N GLN A 1019 -7.85 2.62 -21.96
CA GLN A 1019 -7.16 3.67 -21.22
C GLN A 1019 -5.76 3.20 -20.78
N PRO A 1020 -4.73 4.08 -20.79
CA PRO A 1020 -3.42 3.76 -20.22
C PRO A 1020 -3.54 3.25 -18.78
N ASN A 1021 -2.62 2.40 -18.36
CA ASN A 1021 -2.60 1.74 -17.04
C ASN A 1021 -3.85 0.87 -16.73
N THR A 1022 -4.70 0.54 -17.71
CA THR A 1022 -5.79 -0.44 -17.52
C THR A 1022 -5.27 -1.86 -17.83
N PRO A 1023 -5.55 -2.87 -16.98
CA PRO A 1023 -5.26 -4.26 -17.30
C PRO A 1023 -6.07 -4.76 -18.51
N VAL A 1024 -5.39 -5.36 -19.48
CA VAL A 1024 -5.98 -5.95 -20.69
C VAL A 1024 -5.63 -7.42 -20.76
N LEU A 1025 -6.66 -8.27 -20.73
CA LEU A 1025 -6.53 -9.69 -20.99
C LEU A 1025 -6.46 -9.92 -22.50
N VAL A 1026 -5.27 -10.23 -22.98
CA VAL A 1026 -4.96 -10.53 -24.38
C VAL A 1026 -4.99 -12.04 -24.56
N GLU A 1027 -5.85 -12.54 -25.44
CA GLU A 1027 -5.90 -13.96 -25.84
C GLU A 1027 -5.68 -14.04 -27.37
N LEU A 1028 -4.51 -14.52 -27.78
CA LEU A 1028 -4.08 -14.69 -29.18
C LEU A 1028 -4.19 -16.16 -29.57
N HIS A 1029 -5.05 -16.54 -30.50
CA HIS A 1029 -5.15 -17.90 -31.01
C HIS A 1029 -4.47 -18.00 -32.38
N VAL A 1030 -3.62 -19.01 -32.59
CA VAL A 1030 -2.95 -19.30 -33.85
C VAL A 1030 -3.30 -20.72 -34.28
N ASP A 1031 -3.99 -20.86 -35.41
CA ASP A 1031 -4.39 -22.14 -36.00
C ASP A 1031 -3.57 -22.39 -37.27
N LEU A 1032 -2.66 -23.37 -37.23
CA LEU A 1032 -1.95 -23.86 -38.42
C LEU A 1032 -2.84 -24.90 -39.11
N LEU A 1033 -3.33 -24.57 -40.31
CA LEU A 1033 -4.21 -25.42 -41.12
C LEU A 1033 -3.37 -26.35 -41.99
N ALA A 1034 -3.61 -27.66 -41.89
CA ALA A 1034 -2.94 -28.62 -42.77
C ALA A 1034 -3.36 -28.38 -44.22
N ARG A 1035 -2.46 -28.62 -45.17
CA ARG A 1035 -2.70 -28.41 -46.62
C ARG A 1035 -3.93 -29.16 -47.18
N ALA A 1036 -4.40 -30.21 -46.51
CA ALA A 1036 -5.60 -30.97 -46.87
C ALA A 1036 -6.92 -30.35 -46.34
N GLU A 1037 -6.84 -29.34 -45.48
CA GLU A 1037 -7.98 -28.65 -44.83
C GLU A 1037 -8.24 -27.26 -45.44
N GLN A 1038 -7.43 -26.86 -46.42
CA GLN A 1038 -7.52 -25.58 -47.13
C GLN A 1038 -8.48 -25.67 -48.32
N SER A 1039 -9.22 -24.60 -48.62
CA SER A 1039 -10.08 -24.51 -49.80
C SER A 1039 -9.28 -24.32 -51.10
N ASP A 1040 -9.88 -24.62 -52.25
CA ASP A 1040 -9.29 -24.34 -53.58
C ASP A 1040 -8.89 -22.87 -53.79
N GLU A 1041 -9.51 -21.94 -53.08
CA GLU A 1041 -9.19 -20.51 -53.13
C GLU A 1041 -7.98 -20.19 -52.23
N GLN A 1042 -7.93 -20.76 -51.03
CA GLN A 1042 -6.77 -20.68 -50.13
C GLN A 1042 -5.52 -21.32 -50.75
N LEU A 1043 -5.65 -22.50 -51.38
CA LEU A 1043 -4.55 -23.21 -52.05
C LEU A 1043 -3.99 -22.45 -53.26
N LYS A 1044 -4.83 -21.67 -53.98
CA LYS A 1044 -4.37 -20.76 -55.04
C LYS A 1044 -3.63 -19.55 -54.49
N LEU A 1045 -4.09 -19.01 -53.36
CA LEU A 1045 -3.46 -17.85 -52.69
C LEU A 1045 -2.14 -18.22 -52.00
N SER A 1046 -2.04 -19.41 -51.38
CA SER A 1046 -0.82 -19.88 -50.69
C SER A 1046 0.28 -20.36 -51.64
N GLN A 1047 -0.02 -20.52 -52.93
CA GLN A 1047 0.88 -21.07 -53.95
C GLN A 1047 1.48 -22.44 -53.58
N GLY A 1048 0.82 -23.18 -52.68
CA GLY A 1048 1.23 -24.50 -52.22
C GLY A 1048 2.08 -24.53 -50.94
N GLN A 1049 2.15 -23.43 -50.18
CA GLN A 1049 2.73 -23.41 -48.83
C GLN A 1049 1.66 -23.55 -47.73
N ASP A 1050 2.08 -23.76 -46.49
CA ASP A 1050 1.16 -23.96 -45.35
C ASP A 1050 0.54 -22.65 -44.85
N TRP A 1051 -0.63 -22.75 -44.20
CA TRP A 1051 -1.48 -21.61 -43.86
C TRP A 1051 -1.66 -21.46 -42.35
N ALA A 1052 -1.55 -20.22 -41.85
CA ALA A 1052 -1.90 -19.86 -40.47
C ALA A 1052 -3.12 -18.94 -40.43
N SER A 1053 -4.03 -19.16 -39.48
CA SER A 1053 -5.06 -18.18 -39.10
C SER A 1053 -4.76 -17.65 -37.70
N VAL A 1054 -4.92 -16.35 -37.49
CA VAL A 1054 -4.69 -15.70 -36.19
C VAL A 1054 -5.96 -15.00 -35.75
N THR A 1055 -6.47 -15.35 -34.57
CA THR A 1055 -7.60 -14.67 -33.93
C THR A 1055 -7.11 -13.91 -32.71
N VAL A 1056 -7.50 -12.64 -32.56
CA VAL A 1056 -7.15 -11.81 -31.42
C VAL A 1056 -8.41 -11.50 -30.62
N LEU A 1057 -8.39 -11.82 -29.33
CA LEU A 1057 -9.39 -11.42 -28.35
C LEU A 1057 -8.76 -10.42 -27.37
N LEU A 1058 -9.45 -9.32 -27.09
CA LEU A 1058 -9.09 -8.36 -26.03
C LEU A 1058 -10.23 -8.30 -25.01
N ASN A 1059 -9.93 -8.58 -23.74
CA ASN A 1059 -10.93 -8.79 -22.68
C ASN A 1059 -12.03 -9.78 -23.12
N ARG A 1060 -11.60 -10.90 -23.71
CA ARG A 1060 -12.43 -11.96 -24.33
C ARG A 1060 -13.38 -11.51 -25.47
N ARG A 1061 -13.26 -10.27 -25.97
CA ARG A 1061 -14.01 -9.78 -27.14
C ARG A 1061 -13.15 -9.90 -28.40
N PRO A 1062 -13.65 -10.51 -29.50
CA PRO A 1062 -12.89 -10.63 -30.73
C PRO A 1062 -12.69 -9.27 -31.41
N VAL A 1063 -11.45 -9.00 -31.82
CA VAL A 1063 -11.10 -7.78 -32.56
C VAL A 1063 -11.58 -7.91 -34.01
N ARG A 1064 -12.58 -7.10 -34.40
CA ARG A 1064 -13.14 -7.11 -35.75
C ARG A 1064 -12.06 -6.79 -36.79
N GLY A 1065 -12.08 -7.52 -37.91
CA GLY A 1065 -11.16 -7.31 -39.04
C GLY A 1065 -9.88 -8.14 -39.01
N ILE A 1066 -9.54 -8.81 -37.89
CA ILE A 1066 -8.35 -9.68 -37.80
C ILE A 1066 -8.64 -11.13 -38.23
N SER A 1067 -9.91 -11.51 -38.45
CA SER A 1067 -10.35 -12.86 -38.83
C SER A 1067 -10.08 -13.24 -40.30
N GLY A 1068 -8.94 -12.84 -40.86
CA GLY A 1068 -8.51 -13.09 -42.24
C GLY A 1068 -7.23 -12.34 -42.60
N ILE A 1069 -6.68 -12.64 -43.79
CA ILE A 1069 -5.46 -12.06 -44.37
C ILE A 1069 -4.15 -12.64 -43.79
N THR A 1070 -3.81 -13.82 -44.34
CA THR A 1070 -2.62 -14.12 -45.18
C THR A 1070 -1.23 -13.58 -44.83
N SER A 1071 -0.23 -14.47 -44.88
CA SER A 1071 1.16 -14.19 -45.27
C SER A 1071 1.76 -15.49 -45.87
N ARG A 1072 2.92 -15.46 -46.52
CA ARG A 1072 3.53 -16.65 -47.14
C ARG A 1072 4.48 -17.36 -46.16
N PHE A 1073 3.97 -18.32 -45.39
CA PHE A 1073 4.79 -19.04 -44.41
C PHE A 1073 5.53 -20.22 -45.05
N ALA A 1074 6.74 -19.93 -45.55
CA ALA A 1074 7.65 -20.91 -46.15
C ALA A 1074 8.36 -21.75 -45.08
N VAL A 1075 7.81 -22.91 -44.71
CA VAL A 1075 8.42 -23.84 -43.74
C VAL A 1075 9.50 -24.74 -44.40
N ASP A 1076 10.38 -24.13 -45.20
CA ASP A 1076 11.46 -24.83 -45.90
C ASP A 1076 12.72 -24.94 -45.02
N ASN A 1077 12.78 -26.03 -44.24
CA ASN A 1077 13.87 -26.55 -43.39
C ASN A 1077 13.86 -26.15 -41.90
N ILE A 1078 13.87 -27.17 -41.03
CA ILE A 1078 13.78 -27.08 -39.56
C ILE A 1078 15.18 -26.84 -38.92
N HIS A 1079 16.00 -25.97 -39.52
CA HIS A 1079 17.43 -25.82 -39.16
C HIS A 1079 17.94 -24.38 -39.06
N GLN A 1080 17.19 -23.51 -38.35
CA GLN A 1080 17.74 -22.34 -37.65
C GLN A 1080 17.01 -22.17 -36.32
N LEU A 1081 17.76 -22.05 -35.21
CA LEU A 1081 17.23 -22.23 -33.84
C LEU A 1081 17.10 -20.94 -33.02
N SER A 1082 17.56 -19.80 -33.53
CA SER A 1082 17.58 -18.50 -32.83
C SER A 1082 16.26 -17.71 -32.89
N GLN A 1083 15.19 -18.27 -33.44
CA GLN A 1083 13.94 -17.55 -33.72
C GLN A 1083 12.66 -18.26 -33.22
N ASN A 1084 12.76 -19.48 -32.67
CA ASN A 1084 11.61 -20.32 -32.28
C ASN A 1084 11.03 -19.97 -30.88
N VAL A 1085 10.95 -18.68 -30.54
CA VAL A 1085 10.78 -18.23 -29.14
C VAL A 1085 9.68 -17.17 -29.03
N VAL A 1086 8.66 -17.42 -28.19
CA VAL A 1086 7.63 -16.42 -27.86
C VAL A 1086 8.26 -15.29 -27.04
N GLY A 1087 8.03 -14.04 -27.44
CA GLY A 1087 8.62 -12.88 -26.78
C GLY A 1087 7.58 -11.91 -26.20
N LEU A 1088 7.92 -11.28 -25.08
CA LEU A 1088 7.31 -10.03 -24.63
C LEU A 1088 8.24 -8.87 -24.98
N SER A 1089 7.68 -7.70 -25.27
CA SER A 1089 8.45 -6.52 -25.65
C SER A 1089 7.75 -5.25 -25.23
N THR A 1090 8.49 -4.22 -24.82
CA THR A 1090 7.92 -2.92 -24.45
C THR A 1090 8.94 -1.79 -24.60
N ASN A 1091 8.47 -0.57 -24.90
CA ASN A 1091 9.30 0.62 -24.86
C ASN A 1091 9.47 1.22 -23.44
N GLY A 1092 8.90 0.57 -22.42
CA GLY A 1092 9.10 0.87 -21.00
C GLY A 1092 7.79 0.91 -20.21
N GLY A 1093 7.84 0.67 -18.90
CA GLY A 1093 6.73 0.91 -17.98
C GLY A 1093 5.52 -0.04 -18.09
N ALA A 1094 5.55 -1.06 -18.94
CA ALA A 1094 4.51 -2.09 -18.97
C ALA A 1094 4.72 -3.15 -17.87
N THR A 1095 3.62 -3.69 -17.35
CA THR A 1095 3.61 -4.91 -16.54
C THR A 1095 2.86 -6.04 -17.25
N PHE A 1096 3.30 -7.27 -17.04
CA PHE A 1096 2.66 -8.49 -17.56
C PHE A 1096 2.46 -9.51 -16.44
N SER A 1097 1.28 -10.14 -16.45
CA SER A 1097 0.78 -11.12 -15.48
C SER A 1097 -0.08 -12.17 -16.21
N GLU A 1098 -0.54 -13.22 -15.54
CA GLU A 1098 -1.32 -14.34 -16.13
C GLU A 1098 -0.78 -14.94 -17.45
N ILE A 1099 0.54 -14.98 -17.66
CA ILE A 1099 1.12 -15.44 -18.94
C ILE A 1099 0.95 -16.96 -19.06
N GLN A 1100 0.14 -17.40 -20.03
CA GLN A 1100 -0.26 -18.78 -20.25
C GLN A 1100 -0.18 -19.12 -21.75
N LEU A 1101 0.78 -19.96 -22.15
CA LEU A 1101 0.70 -20.65 -23.45
C LEU A 1101 -0.14 -21.93 -23.30
N MET A 1102 -1.24 -21.96 -24.02
CA MET A 1102 -2.16 -23.08 -24.20
C MET A 1102 -1.89 -23.70 -25.58
N ARG A 1103 -2.08 -25.01 -25.72
CA ARG A 1103 -2.02 -25.70 -27.03
C ARG A 1103 -3.44 -26.09 -27.42
N LYS A 1104 -3.85 -25.75 -28.65
CA LYS A 1104 -5.14 -26.17 -29.20
C LYS A 1104 -5.11 -27.65 -29.53
#